data_AF-A0A2Z3UUJ1-F1
#
_entry.id   AF-A0A2Z3UUJ1-F1
#
_cell.length_a   1.000
_cell.length_b   1.000
_cell.length_c   1.000
_cell.angle_alpha   90.00
_cell.angle_beta   90.00
_cell.angle_gamma   90.00
#
_symmetry.space_group_name_H-M   'P 1'
#
loop_
_entity.id
_entity.type
_entity.pdbx_description
1 polymer ?
#
loop_
_entity_poly.entity_id
_entity_poly.type
_entity_poly.pdbx_seq_one_letter_code
_entity_poly.pdbx_strand_id
1 'polypeptide(L)'
;MIIEDLSEPELALWEAFPTARPVDLPGTPVRAAIIARMLLGARERLAGQTPGMHLSGARIEGRLDLSYAEVQHPLILTKCEFEETPVLTGARTGLVDLAASRAPGLQAVDAVIGGALRLEGCEMAGPIQLAGAHVSGTLNLSGAAIHALQAVHADGLIVDRDLLCANAVIDGELRVVGARIGGTMTLDGARVGRSGGFSLTAEGVVIDGGLSCARGFRSWGELSVQDARIGRRCVFSGAQLSNPDGIALNAERLGVEGGLRIDDGFSAEGEVLLRGARVAGSLRFAQASLANPGRRALNAPLMEIGSGLRLTPGFVANGEVFLDSTQVRGSVNLDGGTLSNPGATALSLRRLGVTGRLSCSEGFRADGEIVLINARIEGSLEFHGAALSNPGGRALSLWEVIAGGGIDCCEGFAATGDVSIRNSRIAATLCLAETTIDGDLHLRGVEAASLKIGPQTELLRAVDLRHSRVGVLDDAPSRWPAHVLMNGFTYDSLEAPLPVQERLDWLAREDYQPQPYEQLAAVYRRQGHDEAARDVLLAKQRRRRSGRRLGARLWGYVQDWTVGYGYRPFRAALWLAALLLIGTVVFTAHQPPPFKPGEAPPFNAFLYTLDLLLPIISFGQESAFGPRGAQQWLAAAMITAGWTLATTILAGLTRALSRQ
;
A
#
# COMPACT_ATOMS: atom_id res chain seq x y z
N MET A 1 -65.85 -35.16 -15.81
CA MET A 1 -65.63 -35.92 -14.55
C MET A 1 -66.97 -35.95 -13.89
N ILE A 2 -67.45 -37.13 -13.50
CA ILE A 2 -68.63 -37.18 -12.63
C ILE A 2 -68.11 -36.84 -11.23
N ILE A 3 -68.76 -35.92 -10.52
CA ILE A 3 -68.38 -35.51 -9.15
C ILE A 3 -68.25 -36.74 -8.22
N GLU A 4 -68.92 -37.84 -8.57
CA GLU A 4 -68.91 -39.14 -7.89
C GLU A 4 -67.53 -39.83 -7.81
N ASP A 5 -66.55 -39.46 -8.64
CA ASP A 5 -65.19 -40.03 -8.63
C ASP A 5 -64.22 -39.31 -7.66
N LEU A 6 -64.67 -38.25 -6.97
CA LEU A 6 -63.86 -37.48 -6.03
C LEU A 6 -63.90 -38.11 -4.63
N SER A 7 -62.74 -38.20 -3.97
CA SER A 7 -62.69 -38.52 -2.54
C SER A 7 -63.29 -37.38 -1.71
N GLU A 8 -63.68 -37.63 -0.45
CA GLU A 8 -64.20 -36.58 0.45
C GLU A 8 -63.26 -35.35 0.57
N PRO A 9 -61.93 -35.51 0.71
CA PRO A 9 -60.99 -34.39 0.67
C PRO A 9 -60.96 -33.62 -0.66
N GLU A 10 -61.02 -34.34 -1.77
CA GLU A 10 -61.04 -33.74 -3.11
C GLU A 10 -62.35 -33.03 -3.41
N LEU A 11 -63.48 -33.53 -2.88
CA LEU A 11 -64.77 -32.88 -2.95
C LEU A 11 -64.76 -31.56 -2.16
N ALA A 12 -64.17 -31.53 -0.97
CA ALA A 12 -64.02 -30.30 -0.19
C ALA A 12 -63.24 -29.22 -0.97
N LEU A 13 -62.16 -29.63 -1.66
CA LEU A 13 -61.38 -28.76 -2.55
C LEU A 13 -62.19 -28.34 -3.79
N TRP A 14 -62.91 -29.30 -4.38
CA TRP A 14 -63.91 -29.10 -5.42
C TRP A 14 -65.18 -28.39 -4.93
N GLU A 15 -65.28 -27.94 -3.68
CA GLU A 15 -66.33 -27.01 -3.25
C GLU A 15 -65.75 -25.63 -2.99
N ALA A 16 -64.51 -25.57 -2.49
CA ALA A 16 -63.83 -24.33 -2.13
C ALA A 16 -63.26 -23.51 -3.30
N PHE A 17 -62.88 -24.15 -4.41
CA PHE A 17 -62.11 -23.52 -5.49
C PHE A 17 -62.67 -22.18 -6.08
N PRO A 18 -63.95 -22.04 -6.54
CA PRO A 18 -64.52 -20.82 -7.12
C PRO A 18 -64.53 -19.62 -6.20
N THR A 19 -64.53 -19.83 -4.88
CA THR A 19 -64.51 -18.76 -3.88
C THR A 19 -63.11 -18.59 -3.26
N ALA A 20 -62.12 -19.34 -3.74
CA ALA A 20 -60.76 -19.38 -3.20
C ALA A 20 -60.71 -19.59 -1.67
N ARG A 21 -61.67 -20.33 -1.13
CA ARG A 21 -61.72 -20.63 0.31
C ARG A 21 -60.54 -21.55 0.66
N PRO A 22 -59.74 -21.24 1.70
CA PRO A 22 -58.68 -22.15 2.15
C PRO A 22 -59.23 -23.48 2.65
N VAL A 23 -58.54 -24.57 2.30
CA VAL A 23 -58.86 -25.94 2.74
C VAL A 23 -57.62 -26.52 3.43
N ASP A 24 -57.77 -26.99 4.67
CA ASP A 24 -56.69 -27.61 5.44
C ASP A 24 -56.95 -29.11 5.61
N LEU A 25 -56.00 -29.93 5.18
CA LEU A 25 -56.13 -31.39 5.01
C LEU A 25 -54.89 -32.12 5.53
N PRO A 26 -54.57 -32.04 6.84
CA PRO A 26 -53.33 -32.55 7.41
C PRO A 26 -53.11 -34.04 7.10
N GLY A 27 -52.01 -34.36 6.42
CA GLY A 27 -51.58 -35.71 6.03
C GLY A 27 -52.54 -36.46 5.09
N THR A 28 -53.57 -35.80 4.60
CA THR A 28 -54.66 -36.44 3.85
C THR A 28 -54.30 -36.51 2.36
N PRO A 29 -54.52 -37.66 1.69
CA PRO A 29 -54.18 -37.82 0.29
C PRO A 29 -55.12 -37.04 -0.63
N VAL A 30 -54.53 -36.30 -1.57
CA VAL A 30 -55.22 -35.56 -2.64
C VAL A 30 -54.49 -35.84 -3.96
N ARG A 31 -55.20 -36.35 -4.98
CA ARG A 31 -54.56 -36.66 -6.27
C ARG A 31 -54.13 -35.37 -6.98
N ALA A 32 -52.87 -35.31 -7.41
CA ALA A 32 -52.31 -34.20 -8.16
C ALA A 32 -53.08 -33.91 -9.46
N ALA A 33 -53.58 -34.97 -10.13
CA ALA A 33 -54.39 -34.87 -11.33
C ALA A 33 -55.70 -34.09 -11.13
N ILE A 34 -56.29 -34.14 -9.93
CA ILE A 34 -57.52 -33.38 -9.61
C ILE A 34 -57.19 -31.89 -9.44
N ILE A 35 -56.09 -31.59 -8.76
CA ILE A 35 -55.57 -30.22 -8.63
C ILE A 35 -55.29 -29.63 -10.01
N ALA A 36 -54.56 -30.34 -10.86
CA ALA A 36 -54.25 -29.91 -12.22
C ALA A 36 -55.53 -29.64 -13.03
N ARG A 37 -56.51 -30.55 -12.99
CA ARG A 37 -57.78 -30.37 -13.72
C ARG A 37 -58.55 -29.12 -13.28
N MET A 38 -58.61 -28.83 -11.98
CA MET A 38 -59.26 -27.61 -11.49
C MET A 38 -58.55 -26.35 -11.99
N LEU A 39 -57.21 -26.33 -11.95
CA LEU A 39 -56.40 -25.23 -12.46
C LEU A 39 -56.53 -25.03 -13.98
N LEU A 40 -56.75 -26.11 -14.73
CA LEU A 40 -56.95 -26.13 -16.18
C LEU A 40 -58.42 -25.94 -16.60
N GLY A 41 -59.29 -25.50 -15.69
CA GLY A 41 -60.65 -25.05 -16.02
C GLY A 41 -61.74 -26.13 -15.96
N ALA A 42 -61.51 -27.27 -15.30
CA ALA A 42 -62.55 -28.29 -15.13
C ALA A 42 -63.77 -27.83 -14.31
N ARG A 43 -63.63 -26.74 -13.53
CA ARG A 43 -64.68 -26.20 -12.67
C ARG A 43 -65.08 -24.79 -13.11
N GLU A 44 -66.38 -24.56 -13.26
CA GLU A 44 -66.94 -23.27 -13.68
C GLU A 44 -66.72 -22.17 -12.63
N ARG A 45 -66.66 -20.93 -13.13
CA ARG A 45 -66.49 -19.73 -12.30
C ARG A 45 -67.84 -19.30 -11.74
N LEU A 46 -67.87 -18.91 -10.46
CA LEU A 46 -69.04 -18.27 -9.88
C LEU A 46 -68.99 -16.75 -10.13
N ALA A 47 -70.12 -16.17 -10.53
CA ALA A 47 -70.20 -14.74 -10.81
C ALA A 47 -69.82 -13.91 -9.57
N GLY A 48 -68.94 -12.91 -9.76
CA GLY A 48 -68.44 -12.05 -8.67
C GLY A 48 -67.42 -12.70 -7.74
N GLN A 49 -67.02 -13.95 -7.98
CA GLN A 49 -66.02 -14.67 -7.19
C GLN A 49 -64.75 -14.91 -8.04
N THR A 50 -63.60 -14.99 -7.39
CA THR A 50 -62.31 -15.27 -8.04
C THR A 50 -61.86 -16.68 -7.65
N PRO A 51 -61.80 -17.64 -8.58
CA PRO A 51 -61.33 -18.98 -8.26
C PRO A 51 -59.85 -19.00 -7.88
N GLY A 52 -59.48 -19.90 -6.97
CA GLY A 52 -58.12 -20.07 -6.50
C GLY A 52 -57.90 -21.45 -5.86
N MET A 53 -56.69 -21.98 -6.02
CA MET A 53 -56.29 -23.25 -5.41
C MET A 53 -55.60 -22.96 -4.08
N HIS A 54 -56.32 -23.08 -2.96
CA HIS A 54 -55.80 -22.84 -1.62
C HIS A 54 -55.89 -24.11 -0.76
N LEU A 55 -54.80 -24.85 -0.70
CA LEU A 55 -54.69 -26.12 0.01
C LEU A 55 -53.54 -26.09 1.02
N SER A 56 -53.78 -26.58 2.23
CA SER A 56 -52.79 -26.71 3.28
C SER A 56 -52.73 -28.13 3.83
N GLY A 57 -51.53 -28.60 4.19
CA GLY A 57 -51.35 -29.81 5.01
C GLY A 57 -51.46 -31.15 4.27
N ALA A 58 -51.84 -31.17 2.99
CA ALA A 58 -52.18 -32.39 2.26
C ALA A 58 -50.96 -33.19 1.76
N ARG A 59 -51.15 -34.51 1.57
CA ARG A 59 -50.24 -35.36 0.80
C ARG A 59 -50.70 -35.41 -0.65
N ILE A 60 -49.89 -34.88 -1.56
CA ILE A 60 -50.20 -34.80 -2.99
C ILE A 60 -49.71 -36.06 -3.68
N GLU A 61 -50.66 -36.90 -4.11
CA GLU A 61 -50.39 -38.20 -4.73
C GLU A 61 -50.26 -38.07 -6.25
N GLY A 62 -49.19 -38.65 -6.79
CA GLY A 62 -48.79 -38.55 -8.19
C GLY A 62 -48.19 -37.20 -8.61
N ARG A 63 -47.86 -37.08 -9.90
CA ARG A 63 -47.23 -35.88 -10.48
C ARG A 63 -48.20 -34.73 -10.74
N LEU A 64 -47.93 -33.57 -10.12
CA LEU A 64 -48.57 -32.30 -10.49
C LEU A 64 -47.88 -31.73 -11.72
N ASP A 65 -48.42 -32.03 -12.90
CA ASP A 65 -47.90 -31.55 -14.19
C ASP A 65 -48.78 -30.42 -14.75
N LEU A 66 -48.21 -29.22 -14.85
CA LEU A 66 -48.78 -28.03 -15.44
C LEU A 66 -47.90 -27.52 -16.59
N SER A 67 -47.11 -28.40 -17.22
CA SER A 67 -46.18 -28.03 -18.29
C SER A 67 -46.91 -27.30 -19.42
N TYR A 68 -46.38 -26.14 -19.83
CA TYR A 68 -46.92 -25.28 -20.89
C TYR A 68 -48.36 -24.82 -20.69
N ALA A 69 -48.91 -24.96 -19.48
CA ALA A 69 -50.28 -24.55 -19.17
C ALA A 69 -50.38 -23.03 -18.95
N GLU A 70 -51.54 -22.47 -19.27
CA GLU A 70 -51.94 -21.13 -18.83
C GLU A 70 -52.88 -21.24 -17.62
N VAL A 71 -52.33 -21.02 -16.43
CA VAL A 71 -53.05 -21.10 -15.16
C VAL A 71 -53.41 -19.69 -14.69
N GLN A 72 -54.68 -19.33 -14.81
CA GLN A 72 -55.16 -17.99 -14.46
C GLN A 72 -55.39 -17.79 -12.95
N HIS A 73 -55.23 -18.84 -12.16
CA HIS A 73 -55.60 -18.90 -10.74
C HIS A 73 -54.36 -19.02 -9.85
N PRO A 74 -54.33 -18.43 -8.65
CA PRO A 74 -53.22 -18.62 -7.71
C PRO A 74 -53.13 -20.09 -7.28
N LEU A 75 -51.89 -20.59 -7.22
CA LEU A 75 -51.55 -21.92 -6.76
C LEU A 75 -50.91 -21.83 -5.37
N ILE A 76 -51.69 -22.07 -4.32
CA ILE A 76 -51.26 -22.03 -2.92
C ILE A 76 -51.38 -23.44 -2.34
N LEU A 77 -50.25 -24.14 -2.21
CA LEU A 77 -50.13 -25.49 -1.66
C LEU A 77 -49.11 -25.47 -0.51
N THR A 78 -49.52 -24.98 0.66
CA THR A 78 -48.62 -24.75 1.80
C THR A 78 -48.59 -25.93 2.76
N LYS A 79 -47.46 -26.23 3.39
CA LYS A 79 -47.33 -27.35 4.35
C LYS A 79 -47.76 -28.70 3.77
N CYS A 80 -47.67 -28.87 2.45
CA CYS A 80 -48.04 -30.10 1.76
C CYS A 80 -46.82 -31.02 1.58
N GLU A 81 -47.07 -32.30 1.37
CA GLU A 81 -46.05 -33.30 1.04
C GLU A 81 -46.29 -33.85 -0.36
N PHE A 82 -45.36 -33.67 -1.28
CA PHE A 82 -45.47 -34.16 -2.66
C PHE A 82 -44.79 -35.53 -2.78
N GLU A 83 -45.49 -36.50 -3.36
CA GLU A 83 -44.94 -37.82 -3.67
C GLU A 83 -43.95 -37.76 -4.86
N GLU A 84 -44.30 -36.98 -5.88
CA GLU A 84 -43.50 -36.79 -7.09
C GLU A 84 -43.11 -35.32 -7.29
N THR A 85 -42.10 -35.05 -8.10
CA THR A 85 -41.64 -33.68 -8.40
C THR A 85 -42.74 -32.89 -9.12
N PRO A 86 -43.24 -31.75 -8.57
CA PRO A 86 -44.12 -30.84 -9.28
C PRO A 86 -43.43 -30.21 -10.50
N VAL A 87 -44.15 -30.10 -11.61
CA VAL A 87 -43.64 -29.66 -12.91
C VAL A 87 -44.47 -28.53 -13.49
N LEU A 88 -43.82 -27.40 -13.68
CA LEU A 88 -44.33 -26.12 -14.17
C LEU A 88 -43.55 -25.64 -15.40
N THR A 89 -42.84 -26.54 -16.09
CA THR A 89 -41.98 -26.18 -17.23
C THR A 89 -42.76 -25.45 -18.32
N GLY A 90 -42.33 -24.24 -18.68
CA GLY A 90 -43.00 -23.39 -19.67
C GLY A 90 -44.40 -22.89 -19.25
N ALA A 91 -44.83 -23.15 -18.01
CA ALA A 91 -46.15 -22.76 -17.53
C ALA A 91 -46.24 -21.25 -17.34
N ARG A 92 -47.41 -20.67 -17.62
CA ARG A 92 -47.75 -19.28 -17.30
C ARG A 92 -48.75 -19.29 -16.15
N THR A 93 -48.36 -18.77 -14.99
CA THR A 93 -49.20 -18.80 -13.79
C THR A 93 -49.11 -17.49 -13.01
N GLY A 94 -50.02 -17.28 -12.06
CA GLY A 94 -50.02 -16.15 -11.14
C GLY A 94 -49.04 -16.34 -9.99
N LEU A 95 -49.55 -16.33 -8.76
CA LEU A 95 -48.81 -16.68 -7.55
C LEU A 95 -48.60 -18.20 -7.47
N VAL A 96 -47.38 -18.63 -7.14
CA VAL A 96 -47.09 -20.01 -6.72
C VAL A 96 -46.53 -19.96 -5.29
N ASP A 97 -47.25 -20.54 -4.35
CA ASP A 97 -46.90 -20.56 -2.94
C ASP A 97 -46.86 -22.01 -2.45
N LEU A 98 -45.65 -22.52 -2.22
CA LEU A 98 -45.39 -23.85 -1.69
C LEU A 98 -44.81 -23.78 -0.27
N ALA A 99 -44.98 -22.66 0.44
CA ALA A 99 -44.31 -22.42 1.72
C ALA A 99 -44.49 -23.58 2.71
N ALA A 100 -43.41 -23.95 3.39
CA ALA A 100 -43.30 -25.04 4.35
C ALA A 100 -43.67 -26.44 3.81
N SER A 101 -43.74 -26.62 2.49
CA SER A 101 -44.02 -27.91 1.87
C SER A 101 -42.74 -28.75 1.65
N ARG A 102 -42.92 -30.06 1.50
CA ARG A 102 -41.85 -31.03 1.20
C ARG A 102 -42.04 -31.61 -0.19
N ALA A 103 -40.99 -31.67 -1.01
CA ALA A 103 -41.07 -32.28 -2.33
C ALA A 103 -39.75 -32.94 -2.77
N PRO A 104 -39.77 -33.90 -3.72
CA PRO A 104 -38.56 -34.47 -4.31
C PRO A 104 -37.74 -33.48 -5.16
N GLY A 105 -38.31 -32.31 -5.47
CA GLY A 105 -37.69 -31.25 -6.27
C GLY A 105 -38.74 -30.28 -6.80
N LEU A 106 -38.37 -29.38 -7.69
CA LEU A 106 -39.30 -28.51 -8.44
C LEU A 106 -38.76 -28.27 -9.84
N GLN A 107 -39.57 -28.51 -10.87
CA GLN A 107 -39.22 -28.15 -12.25
C GLN A 107 -40.07 -26.97 -12.69
N ALA A 108 -39.45 -25.84 -13.01
CA ALA A 108 -40.09 -24.61 -13.46
C ALA A 108 -39.23 -23.89 -14.51
N VAL A 109 -38.57 -24.67 -15.36
CA VAL A 109 -37.75 -24.17 -16.48
C VAL A 109 -38.64 -23.38 -17.44
N ASP A 110 -38.20 -22.19 -17.85
CA ASP A 110 -38.93 -21.25 -18.72
C ASP A 110 -40.34 -20.88 -18.22
N ALA A 111 -40.65 -21.12 -16.94
CA ALA A 111 -41.95 -20.75 -16.36
C ALA A 111 -42.07 -19.23 -16.22
N VAL A 112 -43.27 -18.70 -16.48
CA VAL A 112 -43.60 -17.29 -16.26
C VAL A 112 -44.60 -17.18 -15.11
N ILE A 113 -44.12 -16.70 -13.97
CA ILE A 113 -44.86 -16.54 -12.73
C ILE A 113 -45.15 -15.04 -12.58
N GLY A 114 -46.36 -14.63 -12.94
CA GLY A 114 -46.81 -13.23 -12.86
C GLY A 114 -46.94 -12.70 -11.42
N GLY A 115 -46.85 -13.58 -10.42
CA GLY A 115 -46.80 -13.24 -9.01
C GLY A 115 -45.46 -13.57 -8.35
N ALA A 116 -45.49 -13.82 -7.04
CA ALA A 116 -44.34 -14.34 -6.31
C ALA A 116 -44.19 -15.85 -6.51
N LEU A 117 -42.96 -16.36 -6.39
CA LEU A 117 -42.69 -17.77 -6.17
C LEU A 117 -42.19 -17.93 -4.73
N ARG A 118 -43.04 -18.48 -3.86
CA ARG A 118 -42.73 -18.66 -2.44
C ARG A 118 -42.43 -20.11 -2.14
N LEU A 119 -41.22 -20.33 -1.69
CA LEU A 119 -40.64 -21.60 -1.27
C LEU A 119 -40.06 -21.47 0.15
N GLU A 120 -40.62 -20.54 0.92
CA GLU A 120 -40.16 -20.23 2.28
C GLU A 120 -40.32 -21.46 3.19
N GLY A 121 -39.24 -21.86 3.86
CA GLY A 121 -39.25 -23.01 4.76
C GLY A 121 -39.50 -24.36 4.09
N CYS A 122 -39.41 -24.47 2.76
CA CYS A 122 -39.58 -25.74 2.06
C CYS A 122 -38.43 -26.72 2.34
N GLU A 123 -38.72 -28.02 2.23
CA GLU A 123 -37.71 -29.08 2.24
C GLU A 123 -37.72 -29.79 0.89
N MET A 124 -36.63 -29.66 0.14
CA MET A 124 -36.46 -30.23 -1.19
C MET A 124 -35.38 -31.31 -1.14
N ALA A 125 -35.79 -32.57 -1.34
CA ALA A 125 -34.86 -33.70 -1.38
C ALA A 125 -34.05 -33.78 -2.70
N GLY A 126 -34.37 -32.91 -3.66
CA GLY A 126 -33.72 -32.83 -4.96
C GLY A 126 -33.71 -31.39 -5.50
N PRO A 127 -33.35 -31.20 -6.78
CA PRO A 127 -33.04 -29.89 -7.33
C PRO A 127 -34.29 -29.03 -7.55
N ILE A 128 -34.12 -27.72 -7.41
CA ILE A 128 -35.03 -26.71 -7.95
C ILE A 128 -34.47 -26.22 -9.30
N GLN A 129 -35.20 -26.45 -10.38
CA GLN A 129 -34.85 -26.02 -11.73
C GLN A 129 -35.69 -24.82 -12.15
N LEU A 130 -35.05 -23.67 -12.31
CA LEU A 130 -35.62 -22.36 -12.63
C LEU A 130 -34.90 -21.69 -13.81
N ALA A 131 -34.13 -22.45 -14.60
CA ALA A 131 -33.43 -21.94 -15.76
C ALA A 131 -34.42 -21.24 -16.71
N GLY A 132 -34.12 -20.00 -17.11
CA GLY A 132 -34.96 -19.18 -18.00
C GLY A 132 -36.29 -18.71 -17.40
N ALA A 133 -36.59 -19.01 -16.14
CA ALA A 133 -37.85 -18.61 -15.51
C ALA A 133 -37.95 -17.09 -15.33
N HIS A 134 -39.17 -16.56 -15.36
CA HIS A 134 -39.47 -15.16 -15.06
C HIS A 134 -40.46 -15.08 -13.89
N VAL A 135 -40.06 -14.45 -12.80
CA VAL A 135 -40.90 -14.16 -11.63
C VAL A 135 -41.12 -12.64 -11.56
N SER A 136 -42.35 -12.18 -11.82
CA SER A 136 -42.68 -10.75 -11.74
C SER A 136 -42.74 -10.22 -10.29
N GLY A 137 -42.86 -11.13 -9.33
CA GLY A 137 -42.78 -10.85 -7.90
C GLY A 137 -41.41 -11.13 -7.30
N THR A 138 -41.43 -11.53 -6.02
CA THR A 138 -40.26 -11.99 -5.26
C THR A 138 -40.12 -13.50 -5.40
N LEU A 139 -38.89 -13.98 -5.57
CA LEU A 139 -38.54 -15.39 -5.36
C LEU A 139 -38.03 -15.55 -3.92
N ASN A 140 -38.78 -16.25 -3.08
CA ASN A 140 -38.46 -16.42 -1.66
C ASN A 140 -38.12 -17.88 -1.35
N LEU A 141 -36.84 -18.15 -1.08
CA LEU A 141 -36.25 -19.41 -0.61
C LEU A 141 -35.82 -19.31 0.87
N SER A 142 -36.27 -18.28 1.61
CA SER A 142 -35.82 -18.06 2.98
C SER A 142 -36.17 -19.25 3.88
N GLY A 143 -35.20 -19.72 4.66
CA GLY A 143 -35.35 -20.89 5.52
C GLY A 143 -35.55 -22.22 4.79
N ALA A 144 -35.47 -22.26 3.45
CA ALA A 144 -35.60 -23.50 2.70
C ALA A 144 -34.37 -24.41 2.91
N ALA A 145 -34.59 -25.73 2.96
CA ALA A 145 -33.57 -26.76 2.97
C ALA A 145 -33.59 -27.52 1.65
N ILE A 146 -32.49 -27.49 0.90
CA ILE A 146 -32.40 -28.06 -0.46
C ILE A 146 -31.16 -28.94 -0.54
N HIS A 147 -31.36 -30.20 -0.91
CA HIS A 147 -30.34 -31.23 -0.87
C HIS A 147 -30.15 -31.86 -2.26
N ALA A 148 -29.22 -31.31 -3.05
CA ALA A 148 -28.81 -31.90 -4.33
C ALA A 148 -27.43 -31.38 -4.73
N LEU A 149 -26.73 -32.03 -5.66
CA LEU A 149 -25.41 -31.52 -6.11
C LEU A 149 -25.54 -30.14 -6.76
N GLN A 150 -26.49 -29.99 -7.69
CA GLN A 150 -26.97 -28.71 -8.20
C GLN A 150 -28.30 -28.40 -7.52
N ALA A 151 -28.24 -27.82 -6.33
CA ALA A 151 -29.40 -27.61 -5.48
C ALA A 151 -30.41 -26.65 -6.11
N VAL A 152 -29.93 -25.54 -6.68
CA VAL A 152 -30.77 -24.58 -7.40
C VAL A 152 -30.09 -24.24 -8.72
N HIS A 153 -30.74 -24.55 -9.83
CA HIS A 153 -30.28 -24.16 -11.17
C HIS A 153 -31.20 -23.11 -11.76
N ALA A 154 -30.74 -21.87 -11.79
CA ALA A 154 -31.52 -20.69 -12.15
C ALA A 154 -30.76 -19.78 -13.14
N ASP A 155 -30.11 -20.40 -14.13
CA ASP A 155 -29.40 -19.67 -15.18
C ASP A 155 -30.38 -18.84 -16.02
N GLY A 156 -30.06 -17.56 -16.25
CA GLY A 156 -30.92 -16.63 -16.97
C GLY A 156 -32.24 -16.28 -16.26
N LEU A 157 -32.39 -16.63 -14.98
CA LEU A 157 -33.56 -16.28 -14.17
C LEU A 157 -33.80 -14.76 -14.17
N ILE A 158 -35.05 -14.34 -14.34
CA ILE A 158 -35.47 -12.96 -14.16
C ILE A 158 -36.38 -12.87 -12.94
N VAL A 159 -36.03 -12.02 -11.99
CA VAL A 159 -36.86 -11.66 -10.84
C VAL A 159 -37.02 -10.15 -10.83
N ASP A 160 -38.25 -9.66 -11.04
CA ASP A 160 -38.48 -8.21 -11.14
C ASP A 160 -38.31 -7.50 -9.78
N ARG A 161 -38.43 -8.25 -8.67
CA ARG A 161 -38.19 -7.77 -7.30
C ARG A 161 -36.99 -8.47 -6.67
N ASP A 162 -37.17 -9.07 -5.49
CA ASP A 162 -36.09 -9.59 -4.67
C ASP A 162 -35.91 -11.11 -4.82
N LEU A 163 -34.67 -11.55 -4.74
CA LEU A 163 -34.29 -12.96 -4.52
C LEU A 163 -33.88 -13.13 -3.06
N LEU A 164 -34.74 -13.77 -2.27
CA LEU A 164 -34.55 -13.93 -0.83
C LEU A 164 -34.14 -15.37 -0.50
N CYS A 165 -32.94 -15.56 0.02
CA CYS A 165 -32.41 -16.85 0.47
C CYS A 165 -31.96 -16.77 1.94
N ALA A 166 -32.57 -15.90 2.75
CA ALA A 166 -32.15 -15.68 4.12
C ALA A 166 -32.31 -16.96 4.97
N ASN A 167 -31.29 -17.33 5.74
CA ASN A 167 -31.26 -18.55 6.55
C ASN A 167 -31.52 -19.87 5.76
N ALA A 168 -31.39 -19.86 4.43
CA ALA A 168 -31.55 -21.07 3.64
C ALA A 168 -30.38 -22.05 3.88
N VAL A 169 -30.65 -23.35 3.80
CA VAL A 169 -29.65 -24.42 3.83
C VAL A 169 -29.61 -25.06 2.45
N ILE A 170 -28.61 -24.71 1.68
CA ILE A 170 -28.40 -25.18 0.31
C ILE A 170 -27.19 -26.11 0.33
N ASP A 171 -27.46 -27.39 0.52
CA ASP A 171 -26.44 -28.45 0.51
C ASP A 171 -26.15 -28.83 -0.95
N GLY A 172 -25.38 -27.98 -1.64
CA GLY A 172 -25.13 -28.05 -3.08
C GLY A 172 -24.82 -26.68 -3.69
N GLU A 173 -24.68 -26.64 -5.02
CA GLU A 173 -24.48 -25.40 -5.77
C GLU A 173 -25.80 -24.60 -5.89
N LEU A 174 -25.75 -23.31 -5.54
CA LEU A 174 -26.73 -22.30 -5.94
C LEU A 174 -26.22 -21.60 -7.20
N ARG A 175 -26.83 -21.87 -8.35
CA ARG A 175 -26.39 -21.36 -9.65
C ARG A 175 -27.41 -20.38 -10.22
N VAL A 176 -26.99 -19.13 -10.45
CA VAL A 176 -27.82 -18.01 -10.95
C VAL A 176 -27.10 -17.24 -12.07
N VAL A 177 -26.44 -17.95 -12.98
CA VAL A 177 -25.57 -17.33 -13.99
C VAL A 177 -26.40 -16.48 -14.95
N GLY A 178 -25.97 -15.23 -15.18
CA GLY A 178 -26.65 -14.28 -16.06
C GLY A 178 -28.05 -13.88 -15.60
N ALA A 179 -28.43 -14.19 -14.35
CA ALA A 179 -29.72 -13.81 -13.80
C ALA A 179 -29.85 -12.27 -13.66
N ARG A 180 -31.09 -11.79 -13.69
CA ARG A 180 -31.45 -10.37 -13.54
C ARG A 180 -32.40 -10.20 -12.37
N ILE A 181 -32.00 -9.39 -11.39
CA ILE A 181 -32.75 -9.17 -10.15
C ILE A 181 -32.99 -7.67 -10.02
N GLY A 182 -34.24 -7.23 -10.17
CA GLY A 182 -34.62 -5.81 -10.12
C GLY A 182 -34.55 -5.21 -8.71
N GLY A 183 -34.60 -6.05 -7.69
CA GLY A 183 -34.45 -5.69 -6.28
C GLY A 183 -33.11 -6.13 -5.71
N THR A 184 -33.14 -6.73 -4.53
CA THR A 184 -31.96 -7.21 -3.81
C THR A 184 -31.85 -8.73 -3.85
N MET A 185 -30.62 -9.21 -3.75
CA MET A 185 -30.33 -10.62 -3.47
C MET A 185 -29.79 -10.73 -2.04
N THR A 186 -30.45 -11.50 -1.19
CA THR A 186 -30.00 -11.73 0.20
C THR A 186 -29.77 -13.20 0.46
N LEU A 187 -28.61 -13.51 1.02
CA LEU A 187 -28.23 -14.81 1.57
C LEU A 187 -27.87 -14.67 3.05
N ASP A 188 -28.41 -13.67 3.73
CA ASP A 188 -28.06 -13.39 5.12
C ASP A 188 -28.37 -14.60 6.02
N GLY A 189 -27.37 -15.08 6.76
CA GLY A 189 -27.47 -16.28 7.60
C GLY A 189 -27.58 -17.61 6.85
N ALA A 190 -27.51 -17.60 5.52
CA ALA A 190 -27.61 -18.83 4.73
C ALA A 190 -26.34 -19.69 4.85
N ARG A 191 -26.51 -20.99 4.59
CA ARG A 191 -25.44 -21.99 4.51
C ARG A 191 -25.47 -22.61 3.12
N VAL A 192 -24.41 -22.40 2.34
CA VAL A 192 -24.38 -22.78 0.93
C VAL A 192 -23.14 -23.60 0.60
N GLY A 193 -23.32 -24.64 -0.20
CA GLY A 193 -22.22 -25.44 -0.74
C GLY A 193 -21.78 -26.59 0.16
N ARG A 194 -20.81 -27.34 -0.38
CA ARG A 194 -20.15 -28.48 0.25
C ARG A 194 -18.64 -28.31 0.06
N SER A 195 -17.84 -29.04 0.82
CA SER A 195 -16.38 -29.03 0.63
C SER A 195 -16.02 -29.52 -0.78
N GLY A 196 -15.29 -28.70 -1.53
CA GLY A 196 -14.88 -28.98 -2.90
C GLY A 196 -15.93 -28.61 -3.95
N GLY A 197 -15.54 -27.80 -4.94
CA GLY A 197 -16.42 -27.31 -6.01
C GLY A 197 -16.96 -25.89 -5.77
N PHE A 198 -18.10 -25.57 -6.38
CA PHE A 198 -18.77 -24.28 -6.28
C PHE A 198 -19.87 -24.30 -5.21
N SER A 199 -19.95 -23.23 -4.43
CA SER A 199 -21.04 -22.99 -3.47
C SER A 199 -22.14 -22.14 -4.10
N LEU A 200 -21.77 -20.96 -4.59
CA LEU A 200 -22.64 -20.01 -5.26
C LEU A 200 -21.96 -19.56 -6.55
N THR A 201 -22.65 -19.75 -7.67
CA THR A 201 -22.19 -19.32 -8.99
C THR A 201 -23.14 -18.24 -9.51
N ALA A 202 -22.78 -16.98 -9.28
CA ALA A 202 -23.54 -15.78 -9.67
C ALA A 202 -22.77 -14.96 -10.71
N GLU A 203 -22.24 -15.65 -11.72
CA GLU A 203 -21.44 -15.04 -12.77
C GLU A 203 -22.30 -14.20 -13.72
N GLY A 204 -21.85 -12.97 -14.01
CA GLY A 204 -22.56 -12.05 -14.90
C GLY A 204 -23.95 -11.64 -14.40
N VAL A 205 -24.29 -11.89 -13.14
CA VAL A 205 -25.58 -11.50 -12.56
C VAL A 205 -25.70 -9.97 -12.56
N VAL A 206 -26.90 -9.46 -12.86
CA VAL A 206 -27.22 -8.04 -12.74
C VAL A 206 -28.23 -7.87 -11.61
N ILE A 207 -27.84 -7.14 -10.57
CA ILE A 207 -28.67 -6.83 -9.42
C ILE A 207 -28.82 -5.32 -9.35
N ASP A 208 -30.00 -4.78 -9.64
CA ASP A 208 -30.24 -3.34 -9.62
C ASP A 208 -30.17 -2.78 -8.19
N GLY A 209 -30.54 -3.59 -7.20
CA GLY A 209 -30.35 -3.33 -5.79
C GLY A 209 -28.97 -3.72 -5.26
N GLY A 210 -28.94 -4.46 -4.16
CA GLY A 210 -27.71 -4.88 -3.48
C GLY A 210 -27.62 -6.39 -3.32
N LEU A 211 -26.39 -6.87 -3.15
CA LEU A 211 -26.10 -8.25 -2.74
C LEU A 211 -25.68 -8.25 -1.27
N SER A 212 -26.36 -9.06 -0.46
CA SER A 212 -26.06 -9.22 0.96
C SER A 212 -25.81 -10.69 1.30
N CYS A 213 -24.60 -10.97 1.78
CA CYS A 213 -24.14 -12.23 2.34
C CYS A 213 -23.61 -11.95 3.75
N ALA A 214 -24.48 -11.56 4.67
CA ALA A 214 -24.11 -11.10 6.01
C ALA A 214 -24.70 -11.99 7.11
N ARG A 215 -24.57 -11.53 8.36
CA ARG A 215 -25.27 -12.10 9.55
C ARG A 215 -25.07 -13.61 9.69
N GLY A 216 -23.83 -14.08 9.63
CA GLY A 216 -23.49 -15.49 9.82
C GLY A 216 -23.62 -16.36 8.57
N PHE A 217 -23.67 -15.75 7.37
CA PHE A 217 -23.56 -16.46 6.11
C PHE A 217 -22.30 -17.35 6.07
N ARG A 218 -22.45 -18.60 5.63
CA ARG A 218 -21.35 -19.56 5.49
C ARG A 218 -21.36 -20.21 4.11
N SER A 219 -20.19 -20.28 3.49
CA SER A 219 -19.99 -20.93 2.19
C SER A 219 -18.84 -21.92 2.26
N TRP A 220 -19.07 -23.13 1.71
CA TRP A 220 -18.02 -24.14 1.49
C TRP A 220 -17.86 -24.39 -0.01
N GLY A 221 -16.64 -24.21 -0.52
CA GLY A 221 -16.36 -24.16 -1.95
C GLY A 221 -16.27 -22.71 -2.47
N GLU A 222 -16.02 -22.56 -3.76
CA GLU A 222 -15.86 -21.24 -4.39
C GLU A 222 -17.19 -20.48 -4.40
N LEU A 223 -17.18 -19.23 -3.93
CA LEU A 223 -18.26 -18.27 -4.14
C LEU A 223 -17.86 -17.35 -5.30
N SER A 224 -18.50 -17.49 -6.45
CA SER A 224 -18.22 -16.70 -7.65
C SER A 224 -19.30 -15.65 -7.90
N VAL A 225 -18.88 -14.39 -7.90
CA VAL A 225 -19.62 -13.20 -8.37
C VAL A 225 -18.85 -12.53 -9.50
N GLN A 226 -18.12 -13.31 -10.28
CA GLN A 226 -17.33 -12.83 -11.40
C GLN A 226 -18.22 -12.11 -12.41
N ASP A 227 -17.75 -11.00 -12.97
CA ASP A 227 -18.47 -10.19 -13.95
C ASP A 227 -19.85 -9.66 -13.49
N ALA A 228 -20.20 -9.83 -12.21
CA ALA A 228 -21.46 -9.37 -11.66
C ALA A 228 -21.53 -7.83 -11.60
N ARG A 229 -22.74 -7.28 -11.74
CA ARG A 229 -23.02 -5.84 -11.63
C ARG A 229 -24.04 -5.58 -10.54
N ILE A 230 -23.63 -4.82 -9.53
CA ILE A 230 -24.43 -4.50 -8.35
C ILE A 230 -24.71 -2.99 -8.32
N GLY A 231 -25.98 -2.60 -8.48
CA GLY A 231 -26.40 -1.19 -8.56
C GLY A 231 -26.33 -0.42 -7.24
N ARG A 232 -26.21 -1.13 -6.11
CA ARG A 232 -26.02 -0.54 -4.77
C ARG A 232 -24.81 -1.15 -4.07
N ARG A 233 -24.99 -1.63 -2.83
CA ARG A 233 -23.89 -2.15 -2.00
C ARG A 233 -23.77 -3.65 -2.18
N CYS A 234 -22.54 -4.14 -2.12
CA CYS A 234 -22.22 -5.55 -1.98
C CYS A 234 -21.65 -5.78 -0.58
N VAL A 235 -22.25 -6.68 0.19
CA VAL A 235 -21.98 -6.84 1.62
C VAL A 235 -21.66 -8.30 1.94
N PHE A 236 -20.48 -8.54 2.52
CA PHE A 236 -20.02 -9.82 3.06
C PHE A 236 -19.74 -9.71 4.58
N SER A 237 -20.33 -8.73 5.27
CA SER A 237 -20.06 -8.46 6.69
C SER A 237 -20.32 -9.69 7.57
N GLY A 238 -19.27 -10.19 8.23
CA GLY A 238 -19.31 -11.38 9.09
C GLY A 238 -19.51 -12.71 8.36
N ALA A 239 -19.29 -12.77 7.04
CA ALA A 239 -19.35 -14.02 6.28
C ALA A 239 -18.12 -14.91 6.55
N GLN A 240 -18.34 -16.23 6.48
CA GLN A 240 -17.30 -17.25 6.61
C GLN A 240 -17.21 -18.06 5.33
N LEU A 241 -16.12 -17.92 4.58
CA LEU A 241 -15.89 -18.62 3.32
C LEU A 241 -14.72 -19.60 3.49
N SER A 242 -14.89 -20.85 3.06
CA SER A 242 -13.83 -21.85 3.14
C SER A 242 -13.71 -22.62 1.83
N ASN A 243 -12.56 -22.46 1.19
CA ASN A 243 -12.06 -23.24 0.06
C ASN A 243 -10.52 -23.28 0.11
N PRO A 244 -9.92 -23.97 1.11
CA PRO A 244 -8.51 -23.81 1.47
C PRO A 244 -7.53 -24.14 0.34
N ASP A 245 -7.90 -25.02 -0.58
CA ASP A 245 -7.04 -25.43 -1.70
C ASP A 245 -7.22 -24.58 -2.96
N GLY A 246 -8.16 -23.62 -2.96
CA GLY A 246 -8.52 -22.83 -4.13
C GLY A 246 -8.97 -21.39 -3.81
N ILE A 247 -9.91 -20.89 -4.60
CA ILE A 247 -10.48 -19.54 -4.47
C ILE A 247 -11.70 -19.61 -3.56
N ALA A 248 -11.69 -18.90 -2.44
CA ALA A 248 -12.84 -18.81 -1.54
C ALA A 248 -13.88 -17.80 -2.06
N LEU A 249 -13.40 -16.66 -2.58
CA LEU A 249 -14.23 -15.61 -3.16
C LEU A 249 -13.65 -15.18 -4.52
N ASN A 250 -14.37 -15.48 -5.59
CA ASN A 250 -14.07 -15.01 -6.93
C ASN A 250 -14.96 -13.80 -7.27
N ALA A 251 -14.39 -12.61 -7.12
CA ALA A 251 -15.00 -11.33 -7.47
C ALA A 251 -14.22 -10.63 -8.60
N GLU A 252 -13.66 -11.42 -9.52
CA GLU A 252 -12.98 -10.91 -10.70
C GLU A 252 -13.94 -10.07 -11.56
N ARG A 253 -13.52 -8.85 -11.93
CA ARG A 253 -14.31 -7.87 -12.70
C ARG A 253 -15.68 -7.53 -12.11
N LEU A 254 -15.88 -7.74 -10.81
CA LEU A 254 -17.07 -7.31 -10.09
C LEU A 254 -17.24 -5.78 -10.21
N GLY A 255 -18.42 -5.34 -10.65
CA GLY A 255 -18.82 -3.94 -10.69
C GLY A 255 -19.79 -3.60 -9.56
N VAL A 256 -19.44 -2.64 -8.71
CA VAL A 256 -20.30 -2.15 -7.61
C VAL A 256 -20.42 -0.64 -7.69
N GLU A 257 -21.63 -0.13 -7.94
CA GLU A 257 -21.90 1.32 -7.99
C GLU A 257 -21.86 1.96 -6.59
N GLY A 258 -22.15 1.18 -5.55
CA GLY A 258 -22.00 1.58 -4.16
C GLY A 258 -20.64 1.19 -3.57
N GLY A 259 -20.65 0.79 -2.30
CA GLY A 259 -19.47 0.27 -1.61
C GLY A 259 -19.46 -1.24 -1.52
N LEU A 260 -18.26 -1.82 -1.45
CA LEU A 260 -18.01 -3.22 -1.14
C LEU A 260 -17.55 -3.33 0.32
N ARG A 261 -18.34 -4.03 1.14
CA ARG A 261 -18.09 -4.23 2.58
C ARG A 261 -17.70 -5.68 2.83
N ILE A 262 -16.49 -5.91 3.31
CA ILE A 262 -15.95 -7.20 3.72
C ILE A 262 -15.43 -7.00 5.15
N ASP A 263 -16.33 -6.71 6.08
CA ASP A 263 -15.98 -6.30 7.45
C ASP A 263 -16.70 -7.12 8.52
N ASP A 264 -16.70 -6.63 9.76
CA ASP A 264 -17.44 -7.20 10.89
C ASP A 264 -17.11 -8.69 11.15
N GLY A 265 -15.80 -9.03 11.13
CA GLY A 265 -15.32 -10.39 11.43
C GLY A 265 -15.37 -11.36 10.26
N PHE A 266 -15.40 -10.87 9.01
CA PHE A 266 -15.28 -11.70 7.81
C PHE A 266 -14.05 -12.62 7.87
N SER A 267 -14.21 -13.89 7.51
CA SER A 267 -13.09 -14.84 7.39
C SER A 267 -13.12 -15.59 6.06
N ALA A 268 -11.98 -15.64 5.36
CA ALA A 268 -11.81 -16.45 4.17
C ALA A 268 -10.58 -17.37 4.31
N GLU A 269 -10.80 -18.67 4.18
CA GLU A 269 -9.74 -19.68 4.01
C GLU A 269 -9.66 -20.05 2.53
N GLY A 270 -8.56 -19.70 1.86
CA GLY A 270 -8.43 -19.72 0.41
C GLY A 270 -8.22 -18.31 -0.16
N GLU A 271 -8.00 -18.20 -1.47
CA GLU A 271 -7.73 -16.93 -2.13
C GLU A 271 -8.99 -16.06 -2.25
N VAL A 272 -8.88 -14.77 -1.95
CA VAL A 272 -9.87 -13.75 -2.31
C VAL A 272 -9.41 -13.01 -3.56
N LEU A 273 -10.09 -13.23 -4.67
CA LEU A 273 -9.76 -12.68 -5.99
C LEU A 273 -10.66 -11.49 -6.31
N LEU A 274 -10.06 -10.30 -6.45
CA LEU A 274 -10.74 -9.04 -6.80
C LEU A 274 -10.11 -8.39 -8.04
N ARG A 275 -9.48 -9.20 -8.91
CA ARG A 275 -8.78 -8.72 -10.10
C ARG A 275 -9.71 -7.90 -11.00
N GLY A 276 -9.30 -6.67 -11.33
CA GLY A 276 -10.06 -5.80 -12.22
C GLY A 276 -11.43 -5.37 -11.69
N ALA A 277 -11.71 -5.57 -10.39
CA ALA A 277 -12.97 -5.14 -9.80
C ALA A 277 -13.07 -3.60 -9.79
N ARG A 278 -14.27 -3.08 -10.01
CA ARG A 278 -14.58 -1.65 -10.00
C ARG A 278 -15.58 -1.36 -8.89
N VAL A 279 -15.17 -0.57 -7.91
CA VAL A 279 -16.01 -0.13 -6.79
C VAL A 279 -16.09 1.39 -6.83
N ALA A 280 -17.23 1.95 -7.24
CA ALA A 280 -17.38 3.39 -7.34
C ALA A 280 -17.34 4.09 -5.96
N GLY A 281 -17.80 3.40 -4.91
CA GLY A 281 -17.70 3.84 -3.52
C GLY A 281 -16.42 3.39 -2.79
N SER A 282 -16.54 3.14 -1.49
CA SER A 282 -15.43 2.65 -0.64
C SER A 282 -15.35 1.13 -0.60
N LEU A 283 -14.13 0.59 -0.56
CA LEU A 283 -13.84 -0.82 -0.24
C LEU A 283 -13.36 -0.92 1.21
N ARG A 284 -13.99 -1.79 2.02
CA ARG A 284 -13.66 -1.97 3.45
C ARG A 284 -13.39 -3.43 3.80
N PHE A 285 -12.29 -3.67 4.49
CA PHE A 285 -11.82 -4.96 5.03
C PHE A 285 -11.64 -4.92 6.57
N ALA A 286 -12.43 -4.12 7.28
CA ALA A 286 -12.26 -3.91 8.71
C ALA A 286 -12.52 -5.21 9.50
N GLN A 287 -11.62 -5.59 10.40
CA GLN A 287 -11.69 -6.83 11.20
C GLN A 287 -11.80 -8.11 10.36
N ALA A 288 -11.35 -8.09 9.09
CA ALA A 288 -11.35 -9.26 8.24
C ALA A 288 -10.08 -10.11 8.45
N SER A 289 -10.22 -11.44 8.36
CA SER A 289 -9.13 -12.41 8.42
C SER A 289 -9.05 -13.19 7.11
N LEU A 290 -7.93 -13.08 6.40
CA LEU A 290 -7.69 -13.78 5.14
C LEU A 290 -6.54 -14.78 5.34
N ALA A 291 -6.78 -16.05 5.03
CA ALA A 291 -5.80 -17.12 5.23
C ALA A 291 -5.57 -17.91 3.93
N ASN A 292 -4.39 -17.74 3.35
CA ASN A 292 -3.87 -18.58 2.27
C ASN A 292 -2.32 -18.65 2.39
N PRO A 293 -1.79 -19.33 3.42
CA PRO A 293 -0.37 -19.27 3.77
C PRO A 293 0.54 -19.70 2.62
N GLY A 294 1.62 -18.94 2.40
CA GLY A 294 2.58 -19.18 1.31
C GLY A 294 2.05 -18.90 -0.11
N ARG A 295 0.79 -18.46 -0.25
CA ARG A 295 0.13 -18.06 -1.50
C ARG A 295 -0.48 -16.67 -1.32
N ARG A 296 -1.30 -16.23 -2.27
CA ARG A 296 -2.03 -14.96 -2.20
C ARG A 296 -3.28 -15.10 -1.36
N ALA A 297 -3.35 -14.37 -0.26
CA ALA A 297 -4.57 -14.25 0.54
C ALA A 297 -5.55 -13.28 -0.12
N LEU A 298 -5.05 -12.14 -0.61
CA LEU A 298 -5.81 -11.15 -1.36
C LEU A 298 -5.13 -10.88 -2.70
N ASN A 299 -5.76 -11.28 -3.79
CA ASN A 299 -5.29 -11.04 -5.15
C ASN A 299 -6.18 -10.03 -5.84
N ALA A 300 -5.77 -8.77 -5.81
CA ALA A 300 -6.59 -7.65 -6.21
C ALA A 300 -5.85 -6.65 -7.12
N PRO A 301 -5.23 -7.11 -8.24
CA PRO A 301 -4.55 -6.23 -9.17
C PRO A 301 -5.55 -5.54 -10.10
N LEU A 302 -5.16 -4.38 -10.62
CA LEU A 302 -5.93 -3.60 -11.60
C LEU A 302 -7.30 -3.17 -11.08
N MET A 303 -7.50 -3.07 -9.75
CA MET A 303 -8.76 -2.57 -9.20
C MET A 303 -8.89 -1.06 -9.42
N GLU A 304 -10.13 -0.60 -9.54
CA GLU A 304 -10.48 0.83 -9.54
C GLU A 304 -11.43 1.10 -8.36
N ILE A 305 -10.99 1.97 -7.45
CA ILE A 305 -11.77 2.36 -6.27
C ILE A 305 -12.04 3.86 -6.34
N GLY A 306 -13.32 4.24 -6.42
CA GLY A 306 -13.75 5.63 -6.59
C GLY A 306 -13.68 6.47 -5.30
N SER A 307 -13.50 5.83 -4.15
CA SER A 307 -13.23 6.49 -2.85
C SER A 307 -11.96 5.91 -2.21
N GLY A 308 -12.00 5.55 -0.92
CA GLY A 308 -10.85 4.97 -0.21
C GLY A 308 -10.93 3.46 -0.02
N LEU A 309 -9.76 2.86 0.21
CA LEU A 309 -9.56 1.47 0.62
C LEU A 309 -9.18 1.45 2.11
N ARG A 310 -10.00 0.82 2.96
CA ARG A 310 -9.73 0.69 4.40
C ARG A 310 -9.64 -0.76 4.82
N LEU A 311 -8.49 -1.19 5.32
CA LEU A 311 -8.26 -2.52 5.88
C LEU A 311 -8.17 -2.43 7.40
N THR A 312 -8.93 -1.54 8.05
CA THR A 312 -8.72 -1.23 9.46
C THR A 312 -10.02 -0.96 10.20
N PRO A 313 -10.02 -1.15 11.54
CA PRO A 313 -8.97 -1.77 12.37
C PRO A 313 -8.99 -3.31 12.30
N GLY A 314 -7.90 -3.97 12.72
CA GLY A 314 -7.90 -5.42 13.01
C GLY A 314 -7.88 -6.36 11.81
N PHE A 315 -7.48 -5.88 10.63
CA PHE A 315 -7.28 -6.76 9.46
C PHE A 315 -6.06 -7.66 9.66
N VAL A 316 -6.24 -8.93 9.32
CA VAL A 316 -5.17 -9.93 9.36
C VAL A 316 -5.11 -10.65 8.01
N ALA A 317 -3.92 -10.72 7.42
CA ALA A 317 -3.67 -11.54 6.24
C ALA A 317 -2.49 -12.48 6.49
N ASN A 318 -2.73 -13.78 6.34
CA ASN A 318 -1.70 -14.82 6.28
C ASN A 318 -1.57 -15.28 4.83
N GLY A 319 -0.52 -14.84 4.16
CA GLY A 319 -0.34 -14.88 2.70
C GLY A 319 -0.13 -13.48 2.12
N GLU A 320 0.25 -13.42 0.84
CA GLU A 320 0.52 -12.16 0.14
C GLU A 320 -0.78 -11.34 -0.06
N VAL A 321 -0.70 -10.04 0.23
CA VAL A 321 -1.66 -9.02 -0.22
C VAL A 321 -1.13 -8.36 -1.49
N PHE A 322 -1.77 -8.65 -2.62
CA PHE A 322 -1.34 -8.25 -3.95
C PHE A 322 -2.28 -7.19 -4.54
N LEU A 323 -1.84 -5.93 -4.56
CA LEU A 323 -2.60 -4.75 -4.96
C LEU A 323 -1.95 -4.02 -6.16
N ASP A 324 -1.25 -4.77 -7.00
CA ASP A 324 -0.49 -4.21 -8.12
C ASP A 324 -1.40 -3.52 -9.15
N SER A 325 -0.97 -2.36 -9.61
CA SER A 325 -1.62 -1.56 -10.67
C SER A 325 -3.04 -1.08 -10.30
N THR A 326 -3.39 -1.12 -9.02
CA THR A 326 -4.66 -0.63 -8.48
C THR A 326 -4.68 0.90 -8.40
N GLN A 327 -5.84 1.50 -8.70
CA GLN A 327 -6.09 2.94 -8.66
C GLN A 327 -7.12 3.26 -7.58
N VAL A 328 -6.79 4.18 -6.67
CA VAL A 328 -7.65 4.58 -5.56
C VAL A 328 -7.83 6.10 -5.57
N ARG A 329 -9.05 6.56 -5.84
CA ARG A 329 -9.46 7.97 -5.77
C ARG A 329 -9.79 8.36 -4.32
N GLY A 330 -8.79 8.25 -3.46
CA GLY A 330 -8.89 8.50 -2.03
C GLY A 330 -7.64 7.97 -1.33
N SER A 331 -7.76 7.68 -0.04
CA SER A 331 -6.64 7.11 0.73
C SER A 331 -6.73 5.59 0.81
N VAL A 332 -5.56 4.97 0.98
CA VAL A 332 -5.41 3.56 1.37
C VAL A 332 -4.95 3.54 2.82
N ASN A 333 -5.65 2.82 3.68
CA ASN A 333 -5.36 2.75 5.12
C ASN A 333 -5.25 1.28 5.57
N LEU A 334 -4.10 0.92 6.12
CA LEU A 334 -3.74 -0.37 6.70
C LEU A 334 -3.32 -0.26 8.17
N ASP A 335 -3.52 0.89 8.81
CA ASP A 335 -3.18 1.16 10.22
C ASP A 335 -3.61 0.06 11.21
N GLY A 336 -2.69 -0.41 12.05
CA GLY A 336 -2.94 -1.49 13.00
C GLY A 336 -3.22 -2.87 12.37
N GLY A 337 -3.09 -3.03 11.05
CA GLY A 337 -3.21 -4.31 10.36
C GLY A 337 -2.02 -5.24 10.61
N THR A 338 -2.23 -6.55 10.44
CA THR A 338 -1.16 -7.56 10.55
C THR A 338 -1.06 -8.38 9.27
N LEU A 339 0.08 -8.29 8.59
CA LEU A 339 0.38 -9.06 7.38
C LEU A 339 1.49 -10.07 7.68
N SER A 340 1.34 -11.31 7.24
CA SER A 340 2.36 -12.35 7.42
C SER A 340 2.51 -13.18 6.15
N ASN A 341 3.70 -13.13 5.58
CA ASN A 341 4.18 -14.00 4.51
C ASN A 341 5.73 -14.14 4.65
N PRO A 342 6.21 -14.83 5.70
CA PRO A 342 7.61 -14.81 6.11
C PRO A 342 8.55 -15.31 5.01
N GLY A 343 9.66 -14.58 4.81
CA GLY A 343 10.65 -14.88 3.77
C GLY A 343 10.19 -14.58 2.33
N ALA A 344 8.99 -14.02 2.16
CA ALA A 344 8.41 -13.64 0.88
C ALA A 344 7.82 -12.21 0.95
N THR A 345 7.07 -11.79 -0.08
CA THR A 345 6.40 -10.48 -0.10
C THR A 345 5.08 -10.56 0.67
N ALA A 346 4.93 -9.76 1.72
CA ALA A 346 3.69 -9.64 2.48
C ALA A 346 2.70 -8.67 1.80
N LEU A 347 3.21 -7.58 1.21
CA LEU A 347 2.41 -6.54 0.56
C LEU A 347 3.07 -6.06 -0.73
N SER A 348 2.41 -6.29 -1.87
CA SER A 348 2.83 -5.79 -3.18
C SER A 348 1.92 -4.67 -3.66
N LEU A 349 2.53 -3.51 -3.95
CA LEU A 349 1.87 -2.26 -4.35
C LEU A 349 2.55 -1.67 -5.60
N ARG A 350 2.92 -2.52 -6.57
CA ARG A 350 3.64 -2.07 -7.77
C ARG A 350 2.69 -1.32 -8.69
N ARG A 351 3.07 -0.13 -9.16
CA ARG A 351 2.25 0.75 -10.00
C ARG A 351 0.93 1.16 -9.34
N LEU A 352 0.88 1.17 -8.00
CA LEU A 352 -0.27 1.68 -7.26
C LEU A 352 -0.42 3.19 -7.52
N GLY A 353 -1.65 3.62 -7.81
CA GLY A 353 -2.01 5.04 -7.86
C GLY A 353 -2.97 5.40 -6.74
N VAL A 354 -2.62 6.40 -5.92
CA VAL A 354 -3.42 6.87 -4.78
C VAL A 354 -3.48 8.40 -4.83
N THR A 355 -4.67 8.98 -4.89
CA THR A 355 -4.82 10.46 -4.87
C THR A 355 -4.75 11.02 -3.44
N GLY A 356 -5.04 10.20 -2.44
CA GLY A 356 -4.90 10.53 -1.03
C GLY A 356 -3.57 10.03 -0.44
N ARG A 357 -3.63 9.61 0.82
CA ARG A 357 -2.50 9.07 1.57
C ARG A 357 -2.48 7.55 1.52
N LEU A 358 -1.29 6.95 1.63
CA LEU A 358 -1.11 5.52 1.91
C LEU A 358 -0.58 5.40 3.34
N SER A 359 -1.39 4.88 4.25
CA SER A 359 -1.07 4.78 5.67
C SER A 359 -0.93 3.32 6.09
N CYS A 360 0.20 3.00 6.71
CA CYS A 360 0.59 1.72 7.28
C CYS A 360 1.16 1.99 8.68
N SER A 361 0.39 2.65 9.54
CA SER A 361 0.86 3.24 10.78
C SER A 361 0.19 2.60 12.02
N GLU A 362 0.43 3.18 13.20
CA GLU A 362 -0.33 2.91 14.43
C GLU A 362 -0.49 1.41 14.76
N GLY A 363 0.64 0.72 14.96
CA GLY A 363 0.65 -0.69 15.34
C GLY A 363 0.52 -1.67 14.17
N PHE A 364 0.62 -1.17 12.93
CA PHE A 364 0.75 -2.01 11.73
C PHE A 364 1.99 -2.92 11.84
N ARG A 365 1.80 -4.20 11.53
CA ARG A 365 2.85 -5.22 11.55
C ARG A 365 2.91 -5.95 10.21
N ALA A 366 4.12 -6.11 9.68
CA ALA A 366 4.35 -6.97 8.52
C ALA A 366 5.53 -7.90 8.76
N ASP A 367 5.30 -9.20 8.57
CA ASP A 367 6.33 -10.24 8.49
C ASP A 367 6.46 -10.68 7.03
N GLY A 368 7.54 -10.29 6.37
CA GLY A 368 7.74 -10.33 4.91
C GLY A 368 7.98 -8.94 4.31
N GLU A 369 8.41 -8.90 3.05
CA GLU A 369 8.76 -7.65 2.35
C GLU A 369 7.50 -6.83 1.98
N ILE A 370 7.57 -5.51 2.18
CA ILE A 370 6.64 -4.54 1.58
C ILE A 370 7.29 -3.91 0.35
N VAL A 371 6.62 -4.02 -0.80
CA VAL A 371 7.16 -3.60 -2.10
C VAL A 371 6.29 -2.53 -2.74
N LEU A 372 6.85 -1.34 -2.94
CA LEU A 372 6.29 -0.27 -3.77
C LEU A 372 7.27 0.02 -4.92
N ILE A 373 6.88 -0.33 -6.14
CA ILE A 373 7.67 -0.05 -7.35
C ILE A 373 6.83 0.77 -8.31
N ASN A 374 7.35 1.91 -8.79
CA ASN A 374 6.62 2.79 -9.71
C ASN A 374 5.25 3.26 -9.16
N ALA A 375 5.12 3.35 -7.83
CA ALA A 375 3.90 3.81 -7.16
C ALA A 375 3.82 5.34 -7.16
N ARG A 376 2.61 5.87 -7.32
CA ARG A 376 2.30 7.30 -7.29
C ARG A 376 1.29 7.56 -6.18
N ILE A 377 1.72 8.28 -5.15
CA ILE A 377 0.90 8.69 -4.03
C ILE A 377 0.89 10.23 -4.05
N GLU A 378 -0.26 10.84 -4.33
CA GLU A 378 -0.36 12.31 -4.35
C GLU A 378 -0.27 12.91 -2.94
N GLY A 379 -0.69 12.16 -1.91
CA GLY A 379 -0.48 12.51 -0.50
C GLY A 379 0.83 11.95 0.08
N SER A 380 0.83 11.72 1.40
CA SER A 380 1.92 11.12 2.16
C SER A 380 1.89 9.59 2.13
N LEU A 381 3.07 9.01 2.35
CA LEU A 381 3.29 7.60 2.67
C LEU A 381 3.68 7.51 4.15
N GLU A 382 2.86 6.86 4.96
CA GLU A 382 2.96 6.89 6.43
C GLU A 382 3.24 5.48 6.98
N PHE A 383 4.26 5.39 7.84
CA PHE A 383 4.75 4.19 8.52
C PHE A 383 5.07 4.46 10.00
N HIS A 384 4.57 5.56 10.57
CA HIS A 384 4.86 5.90 11.97
C HIS A 384 4.29 4.83 12.92
N GLY A 385 5.10 4.38 13.88
CA GLY A 385 4.75 3.28 14.79
C GLY A 385 4.57 1.89 14.12
N ALA A 386 5.03 1.70 12.88
CA ALA A 386 4.96 0.41 12.20
C ALA A 386 6.12 -0.51 12.56
N ALA A 387 5.88 -1.82 12.62
CA ALA A 387 6.92 -2.83 12.82
C ALA A 387 7.01 -3.78 11.61
N LEU A 388 8.13 -3.71 10.90
CA LEU A 388 8.41 -4.52 9.71
C LEU A 388 9.51 -5.54 10.02
N SER A 389 9.35 -6.78 9.58
CA SER A 389 10.32 -7.84 9.80
C SER A 389 10.46 -8.69 8.55
N ASN A 390 11.68 -8.79 8.02
CA ASN A 390 12.04 -9.78 7.01
C ASN A 390 13.54 -10.13 7.17
N PRO A 391 13.91 -10.94 8.18
CA PRO A 391 15.29 -11.17 8.55
C PRO A 391 16.10 -11.77 7.40
N GLY A 392 17.28 -11.21 7.12
CA GLY A 392 18.14 -11.65 6.01
C GLY A 392 17.66 -11.21 4.61
N GLY A 393 16.56 -10.48 4.53
CA GLY A 393 16.03 -9.88 3.31
C GLY A 393 15.74 -8.38 3.47
N ARG A 394 14.88 -7.84 2.59
CA ARG A 394 14.40 -6.46 2.68
C ARG A 394 13.07 -6.43 3.42
N ALA A 395 12.96 -5.57 4.43
CA ALA A 395 11.69 -5.30 5.10
C ALA A 395 10.83 -4.33 4.28
N LEU A 396 11.46 -3.31 3.68
CA LEU A 396 10.77 -2.28 2.89
C LEU A 396 11.56 -1.93 1.62
N SER A 397 10.88 -1.99 0.47
CA SER A 397 11.43 -1.66 -0.85
C SER A 397 10.58 -0.63 -1.56
N LEU A 398 11.09 0.60 -1.65
CA LEU A 398 10.54 1.72 -2.41
C LEU A 398 11.46 2.01 -3.61
N TRP A 399 10.99 1.79 -4.84
CA TRP A 399 11.74 2.09 -6.06
C TRP A 399 10.90 2.89 -7.03
N GLU A 400 11.40 4.06 -7.47
CA GLU A 400 10.70 4.94 -8.41
C GLU A 400 9.34 5.38 -7.88
N VAL A 401 9.27 5.59 -6.56
CA VAL A 401 8.07 6.09 -5.89
C VAL A 401 8.01 7.60 -6.03
N ILE A 402 6.82 8.11 -6.35
CA ILE A 402 6.51 9.54 -6.32
C ILE A 402 5.53 9.77 -5.18
N ALA A 403 5.96 10.50 -4.15
CA ALA A 403 5.12 10.96 -3.04
C ALA A 403 4.94 12.48 -3.14
N GLY A 404 3.70 12.92 -3.32
CA GLY A 404 3.34 14.35 -3.34
C GLY A 404 3.31 14.99 -1.94
N GLY A 405 3.31 14.17 -0.89
CA GLY A 405 3.61 14.55 0.48
C GLY A 405 4.99 14.06 0.95
N GLY A 406 5.08 13.73 2.24
CA GLY A 406 6.27 13.14 2.84
C GLY A 406 6.25 11.62 2.84
N ILE A 407 7.40 11.02 3.15
CA ILE A 407 7.48 9.65 3.64
C ILE A 407 7.76 9.74 5.13
N ASP A 408 6.77 9.37 5.93
CA ASP A 408 6.81 9.51 7.37
C ASP A 408 7.05 8.16 8.04
N CYS A 409 8.30 7.89 8.41
CA CYS A 409 8.63 6.77 9.27
C CYS A 409 8.90 7.24 10.71
N CYS A 410 8.51 8.44 11.11
CA CYS A 410 8.87 8.93 12.45
C CYS A 410 8.13 8.20 13.57
N GLU A 411 8.56 8.41 14.82
CA GLU A 411 7.84 7.97 16.02
C GLU A 411 7.59 6.45 16.07
N GLY A 412 8.65 5.67 16.33
CA GLY A 412 8.52 4.25 16.67
C GLY A 412 8.44 3.29 15.48
N PHE A 413 8.81 3.72 14.28
CA PHE A 413 9.06 2.80 13.16
C PHE A 413 10.22 1.86 13.49
N ALA A 414 9.98 0.56 13.39
CA ALA A 414 10.97 -0.49 13.60
C ALA A 414 11.05 -1.40 12.37
N ALA A 415 12.26 -1.64 11.86
CA ALA A 415 12.49 -2.57 10.76
C ALA A 415 13.63 -3.54 11.09
N THR A 416 13.36 -4.84 10.97
CA THR A 416 14.37 -5.90 10.98
C THR A 416 14.55 -6.42 9.55
N GLY A 417 15.73 -6.21 8.97
CA GLY A 417 16.00 -6.37 7.53
C GLY A 417 16.21 -5.03 6.82
N ASP A 418 16.65 -5.09 5.57
CA ASP A 418 17.06 -3.89 4.83
C ASP A 418 15.87 -2.98 4.51
N VAL A 419 16.11 -1.67 4.56
CA VAL A 419 15.16 -0.63 4.13
C VAL A 419 15.75 0.07 2.91
N SER A 420 15.05 0.00 1.78
CA SER A 420 15.54 0.55 0.51
C SER A 420 14.58 1.57 -0.09
N ILE A 421 15.06 2.79 -0.28
CA ILE A 421 14.41 3.87 -1.03
C ILE A 421 15.35 4.28 -2.17
N ARG A 422 14.94 4.00 -3.41
CA ARG A 422 15.78 4.18 -4.60
C ARG A 422 15.08 4.95 -5.70
N ASN A 423 15.76 5.96 -6.26
CA ASN A 423 15.28 6.75 -7.39
C ASN A 423 13.87 7.34 -7.17
N SER A 424 13.54 7.67 -5.91
CA SER A 424 12.21 8.14 -5.50
C SER A 424 12.20 9.64 -5.31
N ARG A 425 11.07 10.28 -5.60
CA ARG A 425 10.85 11.72 -5.41
C ARG A 425 9.82 11.94 -4.32
N ILE A 426 10.17 12.77 -3.35
CA ILE A 426 9.40 13.06 -2.15
C ILE A 426 9.23 14.58 -2.10
N ALA A 427 8.01 15.07 -2.26
CA ALA A 427 7.79 16.51 -2.35
C ALA A 427 8.02 17.24 -1.02
N ALA A 428 7.86 16.54 0.10
CA ALA A 428 8.08 17.08 1.44
C ALA A 428 9.21 16.33 2.17
N THR A 429 9.00 16.00 3.45
CA THR A 429 10.00 15.40 4.34
C THR A 429 10.10 13.88 4.16
N LEU A 430 11.33 13.36 4.12
CA LEU A 430 11.64 11.98 4.47
C LEU A 430 12.02 11.93 5.96
N CYS A 431 11.10 11.45 6.79
CA CYS A 431 11.20 11.47 8.25
C CYS A 431 11.68 10.10 8.76
N LEU A 432 12.85 10.08 9.39
CA LEU A 432 13.44 8.89 10.05
C LEU A 432 13.87 9.24 11.48
N ALA A 433 13.18 10.16 12.14
CA ALA A 433 13.40 10.46 13.55
C ALA A 433 12.75 9.40 14.44
N GLU A 434 13.45 8.97 15.48
CA GLU A 434 12.94 8.01 16.47
C GLU A 434 12.62 6.64 15.84
N THR A 435 13.42 6.23 14.85
CA THR A 435 13.28 4.94 14.16
C THR A 435 14.39 3.97 14.54
N THR A 436 14.09 2.68 14.55
CA THR A 436 15.08 1.60 14.71
C THR A 436 15.14 0.75 13.44
N ILE A 437 16.31 0.67 12.81
CA ILE A 437 16.55 -0.16 11.63
C ILE A 437 17.71 -1.11 11.92
N ASP A 438 17.40 -2.41 12.06
CA ASP A 438 18.35 -3.51 12.11
C ASP A 438 18.53 -4.14 10.72
N GLY A 439 19.22 -3.39 9.85
CA GLY A 439 19.46 -3.73 8.45
C GLY A 439 20.13 -2.57 7.72
N ASP A 440 20.56 -2.78 6.48
CA ASP A 440 21.14 -1.71 5.68
C ASP A 440 20.05 -0.70 5.26
N LEU A 441 20.34 0.59 5.40
CA LEU A 441 19.47 1.67 4.93
C LEU A 441 20.01 2.24 3.62
N HIS A 442 19.30 1.98 2.52
CA HIS A 442 19.67 2.52 1.21
C HIS A 442 18.76 3.67 0.83
N LEU A 443 19.28 4.89 0.79
CA LEU A 443 18.64 6.10 0.30
C LEU A 443 19.38 6.59 -0.95
N ARG A 444 19.29 5.86 -2.05
CA ARG A 444 20.09 6.09 -3.27
C ARG A 444 19.29 6.80 -4.36
N GLY A 445 19.79 7.93 -4.87
CA GLY A 445 19.09 8.70 -5.90
C GLY A 445 17.74 9.25 -5.43
N VAL A 446 17.58 9.49 -4.13
CA VAL A 446 16.37 10.07 -3.53
C VAL A 446 16.40 11.59 -3.74
N GLU A 447 15.28 12.16 -4.15
CA GLU A 447 15.05 13.61 -4.18
C GLU A 447 14.00 13.95 -3.12
N ALA A 448 14.33 14.75 -2.10
CA ALA A 448 13.40 15.15 -1.03
C ALA A 448 13.53 16.63 -0.68
N ALA A 449 12.45 17.27 -0.21
CA ALA A 449 12.55 18.65 0.29
C ALA A 449 13.35 18.72 1.60
N SER A 450 13.20 17.71 2.46
CA SER A 450 14.02 17.57 3.66
C SER A 450 14.25 16.11 4.02
N LEU A 451 15.37 15.84 4.68
CA LEU A 451 15.69 14.56 5.32
C LEU A 451 15.91 14.80 6.80
N LYS A 452 15.15 14.09 7.64
CA LYS A 452 15.19 14.22 9.10
C LYS A 452 15.70 12.95 9.78
N ILE A 453 16.82 13.05 10.48
CA ILE A 453 17.39 12.01 11.36
C ILE A 453 17.43 12.53 12.80
N GLY A 454 16.54 12.01 13.65
CA GLY A 454 16.42 12.46 15.04
C GLY A 454 17.49 11.90 15.99
N PRO A 455 17.64 12.46 17.21
CA PRO A 455 18.66 12.06 18.18
C PRO A 455 18.44 10.67 18.78
N GLN A 456 17.22 10.12 18.73
CA GLN A 456 16.90 8.77 19.23
C GLN A 456 16.92 7.70 18.13
N THR A 457 17.24 8.08 16.89
CA THR A 457 17.25 7.18 15.73
C THR A 457 18.35 6.12 15.86
N GLU A 458 18.05 4.84 15.72
CA GLU A 458 18.98 3.72 15.76
C GLU A 458 19.18 3.10 14.38
N LEU A 459 20.33 3.38 13.76
CA LEU A 459 20.75 2.79 12.48
C LEU A 459 21.88 1.80 12.76
N LEU A 460 21.59 0.50 12.74
CA LEU A 460 22.53 -0.51 13.23
C LEU A 460 23.54 -1.00 12.19
N ARG A 461 23.25 -0.84 10.89
CA ARG A 461 24.11 -1.28 9.78
C ARG A 461 24.51 -0.12 8.86
N ALA A 462 24.90 -0.38 7.62
CA ALA A 462 25.41 0.66 6.73
C ALA A 462 24.30 1.57 6.19
N VAL A 463 24.66 2.81 5.87
CA VAL A 463 23.77 3.75 5.18
C VAL A 463 24.36 4.10 3.82
N ASP A 464 23.54 4.06 2.77
CA ASP A 464 23.90 4.51 1.42
C ASP A 464 23.09 5.75 1.03
N LEU A 465 23.72 6.92 0.95
CA LEU A 465 23.12 8.21 0.54
C LEU A 465 23.49 8.60 -0.90
N ARG A 466 24.14 7.72 -1.65
CA ARG A 466 24.78 8.10 -2.92
C ARG A 466 23.77 8.68 -3.92
N HIS A 467 24.21 9.74 -4.60
CA HIS A 467 23.45 10.44 -5.63
C HIS A 467 22.11 11.05 -5.19
N SER A 468 21.84 11.12 -3.88
CA SER A 468 20.62 11.71 -3.35
C SER A 468 20.73 13.22 -3.20
N ARG A 469 19.61 13.92 -3.33
CA ARG A 469 19.50 15.37 -3.23
C ARG A 469 18.41 15.71 -2.23
N VAL A 470 18.75 16.50 -1.21
CA VAL A 470 17.79 16.96 -0.21
C VAL A 470 17.83 18.48 -0.11
N GLY A 471 16.71 19.15 0.11
CA GLY A 471 16.74 20.60 0.36
C GLY A 471 17.39 20.90 1.71
N VAL A 472 16.75 20.43 2.78
CA VAL A 472 17.23 20.59 4.16
C VAL A 472 17.70 19.25 4.73
N LEU A 473 18.89 19.22 5.31
CA LEU A 473 19.34 18.10 6.14
C LEU A 473 19.23 18.50 7.62
N ASP A 474 18.26 17.90 8.31
CA ASP A 474 18.09 17.96 9.76
C ASP A 474 18.55 16.63 10.35
N ASP A 475 19.78 16.58 10.87
CA ASP A 475 20.38 15.33 11.33
C ASP A 475 21.13 15.47 12.66
N ALA A 476 21.27 14.33 13.33
CA ALA A 476 22.14 14.15 14.48
C ALA A 476 23.38 13.32 14.09
N PRO A 477 24.57 13.92 13.87
CA PRO A 477 25.77 13.22 13.42
C PRO A 477 26.22 12.02 14.26
N SER A 478 25.89 12.03 15.56
CA SER A 478 26.16 10.92 16.48
C SER A 478 25.35 9.65 16.16
N ARG A 479 24.25 9.77 15.42
CA ARG A 479 23.31 8.66 15.14
C ARG A 479 23.55 7.97 13.80
N TRP A 480 24.33 8.58 12.92
CA TRP A 480 24.80 7.86 11.74
C TRP A 480 25.70 6.68 12.15
N PRO A 481 25.70 5.57 11.39
CA PRO A 481 26.57 4.43 11.66
C PRO A 481 28.03 4.70 11.26
N ALA A 482 28.89 3.70 11.45
CA ALA A 482 30.30 3.76 11.08
C ALA A 482 30.51 3.76 9.56
N HIS A 483 29.61 3.14 8.79
CA HIS A 483 29.70 3.04 7.34
C HIS A 483 28.57 3.85 6.69
N VAL A 484 28.92 5.02 6.15
CA VAL A 484 27.99 5.89 5.41
C VAL A 484 28.59 6.20 4.05
N LEU A 485 27.89 5.86 2.97
CA LEU A 485 28.32 6.15 1.60
C LEU A 485 27.68 7.45 1.13
N MET A 486 28.46 8.51 0.95
CA MET A 486 27.96 9.87 0.66
C MET A 486 28.31 10.36 -0.74
N ASN A 487 28.97 9.55 -1.57
CA ASN A 487 29.38 9.99 -2.90
C ASN A 487 28.21 10.50 -3.76
N GLY A 488 28.26 11.76 -4.14
CA GLY A 488 27.22 12.41 -4.94
C GLY A 488 26.00 12.86 -4.15
N PHE A 489 26.00 12.73 -2.82
CA PHE A 489 24.97 13.28 -1.94
C PHE A 489 25.09 14.81 -1.88
N THR A 490 23.99 15.53 -2.04
CA THR A 490 23.94 17.00 -2.00
C THR A 490 22.78 17.52 -1.15
N TYR A 491 23.00 18.66 -0.50
CA TYR A 491 22.00 19.34 0.33
C TYR A 491 22.10 20.87 0.25
N ASP A 492 20.99 21.58 0.32
CA ASP A 492 21.00 23.04 0.19
C ASP A 492 21.35 23.76 1.50
N SER A 493 20.78 23.29 2.61
CA SER A 493 21.03 23.80 3.96
C SER A 493 21.17 22.69 5.02
N LEU A 494 21.79 23.04 6.13
CA LEU A 494 21.87 22.25 7.36
C LEU A 494 21.03 22.95 8.42
N GLU A 495 20.14 22.22 9.09
CA GLU A 495 19.28 22.78 10.15
C GLU A 495 19.96 22.73 11.52
N ALA A 496 20.65 21.63 11.83
CA ALA A 496 21.36 21.48 13.11
C ALA A 496 22.64 22.35 13.18
N PRO A 497 22.71 23.36 14.07
CA PRO A 497 23.89 24.21 14.22
C PRO A 497 24.97 23.45 15.02
N LEU A 498 25.87 22.79 14.31
CA LEU A 498 26.93 21.98 14.93
C LEU A 498 28.32 22.58 14.68
N PRO A 499 29.26 22.39 15.62
CA PRO A 499 30.66 22.70 15.40
C PRO A 499 31.18 22.01 14.13
N VAL A 500 31.99 22.72 13.36
CA VAL A 500 32.57 22.21 12.10
C VAL A 500 33.31 20.89 12.28
N GLN A 501 33.93 20.69 13.45
CA GLN A 501 34.68 19.47 13.75
C GLN A 501 33.78 18.23 13.79
N GLU A 502 32.58 18.33 14.36
CA GLU A 502 31.64 17.20 14.41
C GLU A 502 31.19 16.78 13.00
N ARG A 503 30.97 17.76 12.12
CA ARG A 503 30.67 17.51 10.69
C ARG A 503 31.85 16.86 9.96
N LEU A 504 33.08 17.28 10.28
CA LEU A 504 34.28 16.67 9.72
C LEU A 504 34.51 15.24 10.21
N ASP A 505 34.20 14.96 11.48
CA ASP A 505 34.29 13.63 12.06
C ASP A 505 33.25 12.68 11.45
N TRP A 506 32.06 13.21 11.11
CA TRP A 506 31.07 12.47 10.33
C TRP A 506 31.55 12.16 8.90
N LEU A 507 32.05 13.17 8.15
CA LEU A 507 32.61 12.97 6.81
C LEU A 507 33.80 12.00 6.80
N ALA A 508 34.53 11.92 7.90
CA ALA A 508 35.70 11.07 8.07
C ALA A 508 35.39 9.57 8.25
N ARG A 509 34.12 9.19 8.35
CA ARG A 509 33.68 7.79 8.52
C ARG A 509 33.70 6.98 7.22
N GLU A 510 33.68 7.64 6.06
CA GLU A 510 33.86 7.02 4.74
C GLU A 510 35.32 7.08 4.30
N ASP A 511 35.68 6.23 3.34
CA ASP A 511 36.89 6.42 2.54
C ASP A 511 36.93 7.82 1.91
N TYR A 512 38.13 8.37 1.79
CA TYR A 512 38.30 9.75 1.34
C TYR A 512 37.74 9.97 -0.07
N GLN A 513 36.72 10.81 -0.16
CA GLN A 513 36.18 11.36 -1.41
C GLN A 513 36.23 12.89 -1.39
N PRO A 514 36.64 13.56 -2.48
CA PRO A 514 36.70 15.03 -2.51
C PRO A 514 35.33 15.73 -2.40
N GLN A 515 34.28 15.15 -2.99
CA GLN A 515 32.98 15.79 -3.19
C GLN A 515 32.23 16.10 -1.88
N PRO A 516 32.14 15.20 -0.88
CA PRO A 516 31.44 15.52 0.37
C PRO A 516 32.02 16.72 1.13
N TYR A 517 33.34 16.91 1.09
CA TYR A 517 33.99 18.10 1.67
C TYR A 517 33.71 19.38 0.87
N GLU A 518 33.66 19.29 -0.46
CA GLU A 518 33.30 20.46 -1.30
C GLU A 518 31.86 20.88 -1.06
N GLN A 519 30.95 19.92 -0.95
CA GLN A 519 29.55 20.14 -0.63
C GLN A 519 29.37 20.88 0.70
N LEU A 520 29.96 20.36 1.79
CA LEU A 520 29.87 20.99 3.10
C LEU A 520 30.47 22.42 3.10
N ALA A 521 31.63 22.61 2.46
CA ALA A 521 32.26 23.93 2.36
C ALA A 521 31.47 24.93 1.51
N ALA A 522 30.69 24.46 0.53
CA ALA A 522 29.80 25.31 -0.27
C ALA A 522 28.59 25.75 0.54
N VAL A 523 27.98 24.85 1.32
CA VAL A 523 26.85 25.15 2.21
C VAL A 523 27.24 26.19 3.27
N TYR A 524 28.36 25.98 3.98
CA TYR A 524 28.84 26.96 4.97
C TYR A 524 29.11 28.33 4.36
N ARG A 525 29.64 28.40 3.13
CA ARG A 525 29.82 29.67 2.42
C ARG A 525 28.51 30.38 2.13
N ARG A 526 27.49 29.65 1.65
CA ARG A 526 26.16 30.23 1.38
C ARG A 526 25.48 30.74 2.66
N GLN A 527 25.75 30.11 3.80
CA GLN A 527 25.25 30.53 5.11
C GLN A 527 26.09 31.65 5.77
N GLY A 528 27.17 32.13 5.14
CA GLY A 528 28.06 33.17 5.69
C GLY A 528 29.12 32.67 6.67
N HIS A 529 29.26 31.36 6.89
CA HIS A 529 30.28 30.75 7.75
C HIS A 529 31.60 30.50 7.00
N ASP A 530 32.25 31.57 6.55
CA ASP A 530 33.48 31.52 5.73
C ASP A 530 34.68 30.87 6.44
N GLU A 531 34.80 31.02 7.77
CA GLU A 531 35.85 30.37 8.55
C GLU A 531 35.67 28.85 8.58
N ALA A 532 34.47 28.38 8.91
CA ALA A 532 34.12 26.96 8.88
C ALA A 532 34.35 26.35 7.49
N ALA A 533 33.96 27.06 6.41
CA ALA A 533 34.20 26.60 5.05
C ALA A 533 35.69 26.43 4.73
N ARG A 534 36.55 27.33 5.21
CA ARG A 534 38.02 27.21 5.05
C ARG A 534 38.58 26.04 5.84
N ASP A 535 38.11 25.81 7.06
CA ASP A 535 38.52 24.67 7.87
C ASP A 535 38.12 23.33 7.22
N VAL A 536 36.95 23.26 6.59
CA VAL A 536 36.53 22.07 5.83
C VAL A 536 37.44 21.81 4.62
N LEU A 537 37.78 22.84 3.85
CA LEU A 537 38.70 22.70 2.71
C LEU A 537 40.13 22.36 3.14
N LEU A 538 40.57 22.84 4.31
CA LEU A 538 41.83 22.45 4.92
C LEU A 538 41.82 20.97 5.31
N ALA A 539 40.75 20.51 5.96
CA ALA A 539 40.57 19.11 6.32
C ALA A 539 40.57 18.19 5.09
N LYS A 540 39.92 18.62 3.99
CA LYS A 540 39.98 17.94 2.68
C LYS A 540 41.42 17.76 2.20
N GLN A 541 42.26 18.79 2.22
CA GLN A 541 43.67 18.66 1.80
C GLN A 541 44.48 17.74 2.73
N ARG A 542 44.22 17.79 4.05
CA ARG A 542 44.86 16.90 5.02
C ARG A 542 44.52 15.43 4.79
N ARG A 543 43.26 15.10 4.47
CA ARG A 543 42.84 13.75 4.10
C ARG A 543 43.40 13.34 2.73
N ARG A 544 43.38 14.22 1.73
CA ARG A 544 44.03 13.96 0.44
C ARG A 544 45.51 13.60 0.58
N ARG A 545 46.21 14.21 1.55
CA ARG A 545 47.63 13.93 1.82
C ARG A 545 47.86 12.47 2.21
N SER A 546 47.01 11.85 3.03
CA SER A 546 47.23 10.46 3.48
C SER A 546 47.27 9.46 2.33
N GLY A 547 46.63 9.74 1.19
CA GLY A 547 46.67 8.90 -0.01
C GLY A 547 47.86 9.13 -0.96
N ARG A 548 48.75 10.11 -0.73
CA ARG A 548 49.82 10.49 -1.67
C ARG A 548 51.12 9.67 -1.52
N ARG A 549 52.03 9.74 -2.49
CA ARG A 549 53.41 9.19 -2.38
C ARG A 549 54.24 9.95 -1.33
N LEU A 550 55.25 9.32 -0.74
CA LEU A 550 56.05 9.85 0.38
C LEU A 550 56.54 11.30 0.18
N GLY A 551 57.18 11.63 -0.93
CA GLY A 551 57.67 13.00 -1.20
C GLY A 551 56.55 14.04 -1.24
N ALA A 552 55.41 13.69 -1.86
CA ALA A 552 54.24 14.57 -1.90
C ALA A 552 53.53 14.67 -0.54
N ARG A 553 53.65 13.65 0.33
CA ARG A 553 53.20 13.72 1.73
C ARG A 553 54.04 14.70 2.54
N LEU A 554 55.38 14.58 2.46
CA LEU A 554 56.32 15.48 3.14
C LEU A 554 56.11 16.93 2.73
N TRP A 555 56.01 17.19 1.42
CA TRP A 555 55.67 18.52 0.92
C TRP A 555 54.32 19.03 1.45
N GLY A 556 53.31 18.16 1.55
CA GLY A 556 52.04 18.48 2.17
C GLY A 556 52.14 18.84 3.65
N TYR A 557 53.03 18.20 4.43
CA TYR A 557 53.29 18.60 5.82
C TYR A 557 53.93 19.99 5.91
N VAL A 558 54.91 20.28 5.05
CA VAL A 558 55.51 21.63 4.97
C VAL A 558 54.44 22.68 4.65
N GLN A 559 53.56 22.42 3.67
CA GLN A 559 52.46 23.33 3.32
C GLN A 559 51.43 23.52 4.43
N ASP A 560 51.08 22.48 5.18
CA ASP A 560 50.14 22.54 6.31
C ASP A 560 50.71 23.39 7.46
N TRP A 561 51.99 23.20 7.77
CA TRP A 561 52.68 23.91 8.86
C TRP A 561 52.96 25.38 8.53
N THR A 562 53.44 25.67 7.32
CA THR A 562 53.79 27.04 6.91
C THR A 562 52.55 27.90 6.65
N VAL A 563 51.69 27.49 5.70
CA VAL A 563 50.61 28.33 5.16
C VAL A 563 49.22 27.68 5.22
N GLY A 564 49.11 26.48 5.81
CA GLY A 564 47.85 25.75 5.87
C GLY A 564 47.22 25.52 4.50
N TYR A 565 48.04 25.16 3.49
CA TYR A 565 47.61 25.05 2.08
C TYR A 565 47.00 26.34 1.48
N GLY A 566 47.31 27.51 2.06
CA GLY A 566 46.76 28.80 1.64
C GLY A 566 45.39 29.13 2.25
N TYR A 567 44.89 28.33 3.20
CA TYR A 567 43.65 28.60 3.93
C TYR A 567 43.87 29.35 5.25
N ARG A 568 45.11 29.47 5.74
CA ARG A 568 45.48 30.18 6.99
C ARG A 568 46.56 31.27 6.75
N PRO A 569 46.23 32.39 6.07
CA PRO A 569 47.21 33.41 5.67
C PRO A 569 47.94 34.06 6.86
N PHE A 570 47.33 34.16 8.04
CA PHE A 570 47.98 34.70 9.24
C PHE A 570 49.22 33.92 9.67
N ARG A 571 49.32 32.61 9.37
CA ARG A 571 50.55 31.85 9.64
C ARG A 571 51.72 32.35 8.80
N ALA A 572 51.47 32.75 7.55
CA ALA A 572 52.50 33.33 6.70
C ALA A 572 53.03 34.65 7.28
N ALA A 573 52.14 35.48 7.82
CA ALA A 573 52.51 36.72 8.50
C ALA A 573 53.37 36.45 9.75
N LEU A 574 53.02 35.43 10.55
CA LEU A 574 53.84 35.00 11.69
C LEU A 574 55.22 34.51 11.25
N TRP A 575 55.32 33.75 10.16
CA TRP A 575 56.61 33.32 9.60
C TRP A 575 57.44 34.49 9.09
N LEU A 576 56.83 35.46 8.41
CA LEU A 576 57.52 36.69 8.02
C LEU A 576 58.02 37.47 9.23
N ALA A 577 57.20 37.62 10.28
CA ALA A 577 57.61 38.29 11.51
C ALA A 577 58.75 37.55 12.23
N ALA A 578 58.70 36.21 12.27
CA ALA A 578 59.76 35.40 12.84
C ALA A 578 61.07 35.49 12.04
N LEU A 579 61.00 35.46 10.71
CA LEU A 579 62.17 35.65 9.84
C LEU A 579 62.74 37.07 9.99
N LEU A 580 61.88 38.08 10.11
CA LEU A 580 62.28 39.47 10.35
C LEU A 580 63.02 39.59 11.68
N LEU A 581 62.52 38.96 12.74
CA LEU A 581 63.18 38.92 14.04
C LEU A 581 64.53 38.22 13.96
N ILE A 582 64.58 37.03 13.36
CA ILE A 582 65.82 36.23 13.23
C ILE A 582 66.87 37.00 12.42
N GLY A 583 66.51 37.58 11.27
CA GLY A 583 67.42 38.37 10.47
C GLY A 583 67.90 39.61 11.20
N THR A 584 67.01 40.32 11.88
CA THR A 584 67.39 41.49 12.68
C THR A 584 68.42 41.12 13.75
N VAL A 585 68.23 40.00 14.46
CA VAL A 585 69.19 39.53 15.48
C VAL A 585 70.53 39.13 14.85
N VAL A 586 70.51 38.32 13.78
CA VAL A 586 71.75 37.84 13.13
C VAL A 586 72.56 38.97 12.52
N PHE A 587 71.92 39.91 11.82
CA PHE A 587 72.59 41.04 11.19
C PHE A 587 72.98 42.14 12.17
N THR A 588 72.34 42.22 13.34
CA THR A 588 72.84 43.07 14.45
C THR A 588 74.12 42.49 15.02
N ALA A 589 74.18 41.17 15.23
CA ALA A 589 75.36 40.49 15.75
C ALA A 589 76.53 40.48 14.75
N HIS A 590 76.24 40.39 13.45
CA HIS A 590 77.22 40.35 12.38
C HIS A 590 76.79 41.27 11.24
N GLN A 591 77.36 42.48 11.18
CA GLN A 591 76.96 43.45 10.18
C GLN A 591 77.62 43.15 8.83
N PRO A 592 76.85 43.10 7.72
CA PRO A 592 77.42 42.94 6.39
C PRO A 592 78.26 44.17 6.00
N PRO A 593 79.39 44.00 5.31
CA PRO A 593 80.23 45.12 4.91
C PRO A 593 79.54 45.96 3.81
N PRO A 594 79.74 47.29 3.79
CA PRO A 594 79.23 48.15 2.72
C PRO A 594 79.92 47.83 1.38
N PHE A 595 79.18 47.92 0.28
CA PHE A 595 79.74 47.74 -1.07
C PHE A 595 80.73 48.86 -1.45
N LYS A 596 80.44 50.10 -1.01
CA LYS A 596 81.30 51.28 -1.21
C LYS A 596 81.60 51.94 0.14
N PRO A 597 82.83 51.81 0.68
CA PRO A 597 83.22 52.45 1.94
C PRO A 597 83.14 53.98 1.80
N GLY A 598 82.29 54.64 2.59
CA GLY A 598 82.14 56.12 2.62
C GLY A 598 80.87 56.70 2.00
N GLU A 599 80.14 55.93 1.18
CA GLU A 599 78.86 56.36 0.56
C GLU A 599 77.63 55.63 1.15
N ALA A 600 77.84 54.63 2.01
CA ALA A 600 76.76 53.82 2.57
C ALA A 600 76.04 54.53 3.73
N PRO A 601 74.70 54.47 3.80
CA PRO A 601 73.94 54.98 4.95
C PRO A 601 74.29 54.20 6.24
N PRO A 602 73.97 54.71 7.44
CA PRO A 602 74.15 53.95 8.68
C PRO A 602 73.38 52.63 8.60
N PHE A 603 74.06 51.53 8.97
CA PHE A 603 73.49 50.19 8.90
C PHE A 603 72.34 50.03 9.91
N ASN A 604 71.18 49.59 9.44
CA ASN A 604 70.05 49.24 10.27
C ASN A 604 69.62 47.80 9.98
N ALA A 605 69.92 46.88 10.90
CA ALA A 605 69.65 45.45 10.74
C ALA A 605 68.17 45.13 10.50
N PHE A 606 67.24 45.91 11.09
CA PHE A 606 65.81 45.73 10.89
C PHE A 606 65.39 46.11 9.47
N LEU A 607 65.77 47.31 9.01
CA LEU A 607 65.46 47.78 7.65
C LEU A 607 66.14 46.92 6.58
N TYR A 608 67.39 46.50 6.83
CA TYR A 608 68.10 45.57 5.95
C TYR A 608 67.38 44.22 5.85
N THR A 609 66.91 43.66 6.97
CA THR A 609 66.13 42.40 6.94
C THR A 609 64.77 42.59 6.27
N LEU A 610 64.16 43.76 6.42
CA LEU A 610 62.89 44.09 5.78
C LEU A 610 63.03 44.19 4.25
N ASP A 611 64.13 44.79 3.76
CA ASP A 611 64.48 44.79 2.33
C ASP A 611 64.61 43.38 1.77
N LEU A 612 65.24 42.48 2.52
CA LEU A 612 65.39 41.09 2.09
C LEU A 612 64.05 40.34 2.05
N LEU A 613 63.09 40.64 2.94
CA LEU A 613 61.84 39.90 3.05
C LEU A 613 60.69 40.47 2.22
N LEU A 614 60.69 41.78 1.94
CA LEU A 614 59.62 42.47 1.22
C LEU A 614 60.03 42.73 -0.24
N PRO A 615 59.60 41.90 -1.21
CA PRO A 615 60.09 41.97 -2.57
C PRO A 615 59.73 43.24 -3.36
N ILE A 616 58.78 44.03 -2.86
CA ILE A 616 58.20 45.20 -3.55
C ILE A 616 58.70 46.52 -2.94
N ILE A 617 59.07 46.53 -1.66
CA ILE A 617 59.41 47.75 -0.92
C ILE A 617 60.89 47.70 -0.59
N SER A 618 61.65 48.69 -1.03
CA SER A 618 63.05 48.86 -0.66
C SER A 618 63.25 50.13 0.18
N PHE A 619 63.96 49.98 1.30
CA PHE A 619 64.40 50.99 2.25
C PHE A 619 65.88 51.35 2.02
N GLY A 620 66.51 50.83 0.97
CA GLY A 620 67.84 51.22 0.49
C GLY A 620 69.03 50.58 1.22
N GLN A 621 68.80 49.68 2.18
CA GLN A 621 69.86 49.00 2.93
C GLN A 621 70.43 47.80 2.15
N GLU A 622 69.60 46.96 1.52
CA GLU A 622 70.06 45.80 0.74
C GLU A 622 71.05 46.21 -0.36
N SER A 623 70.74 47.29 -1.10
CA SER A 623 71.60 47.77 -2.19
C SER A 623 72.95 48.35 -1.73
N ALA A 624 73.06 48.72 -0.46
CA ALA A 624 74.24 49.37 0.11
C ALA A 624 75.22 48.39 0.79
N PHE A 625 74.73 47.22 1.23
CA PHE A 625 75.49 46.27 2.04
C PHE A 625 75.55 44.87 1.43
N GLY A 626 76.75 44.30 1.37
CA GLY A 626 77.02 43.03 0.68
C GLY A 626 77.40 41.90 1.64
N PRO A 627 76.46 41.01 2.02
CA PRO A 627 76.75 39.91 2.94
C PRO A 627 77.74 38.92 2.31
N ARG A 628 78.69 38.40 3.10
CA ARG A 628 79.72 37.45 2.62
C ARG A 628 79.63 36.12 3.37
N GLY A 629 80.06 35.04 2.73
CA GLY A 629 80.11 33.71 3.32
C GLY A 629 78.72 33.20 3.73
N ALA A 630 78.56 32.77 4.98
CA ALA A 630 77.29 32.23 5.47
C ALA A 630 76.13 33.25 5.42
N GLN A 631 76.41 34.54 5.55
CA GLN A 631 75.39 35.60 5.52
C GLN A 631 74.76 35.76 4.13
N GLN A 632 75.51 35.47 3.06
CA GLN A 632 75.02 35.53 1.70
C GLN A 632 73.93 34.49 1.46
N TRP A 633 74.17 33.25 1.92
CA TRP A 633 73.20 32.18 1.84
C TRP A 633 71.96 32.44 2.71
N LEU A 634 72.14 33.05 3.90
CA LEU A 634 71.03 33.48 4.74
C LEU A 634 70.18 34.56 4.06
N ALA A 635 70.82 35.58 3.49
CA ALA A 635 70.13 36.65 2.76
C ALA A 635 69.36 36.09 1.55
N ALA A 636 69.98 35.21 0.76
CA ALA A 636 69.30 34.53 -0.36
C ALA A 636 68.11 33.67 0.09
N ALA A 637 68.23 32.97 1.22
CA ALA A 637 67.15 32.20 1.81
C ALA A 637 66.00 33.10 2.29
N MET A 638 66.32 34.24 2.92
CA MET A 638 65.32 35.24 3.33
C MET A 638 64.60 35.85 2.14
N ILE A 639 65.30 36.20 1.06
CA ILE A 639 64.68 36.69 -0.19
C ILE A 639 63.71 35.65 -0.75
N THR A 640 64.14 34.41 -0.88
CA THR A 640 63.30 33.33 -1.41
C THR A 640 62.07 33.06 -0.53
N ALA A 641 62.25 33.07 0.80
CA ALA A 641 61.16 32.92 1.76
C ALA A 641 60.20 34.13 1.74
N GLY A 642 60.74 35.34 1.61
CA GLY A 642 60.00 36.60 1.47
C GLY A 642 59.08 36.58 0.27
N TRP A 643 59.59 36.25 -0.91
CA TRP A 643 58.79 36.09 -2.13
C TRP A 643 57.66 35.07 -1.98
N THR A 644 57.94 33.89 -1.41
CA THR A 644 56.94 32.82 -1.25
C THR A 644 55.86 33.14 -0.21
N LEU A 645 56.23 33.74 0.93
CA LEU A 645 55.29 34.12 1.98
C LEU A 645 54.47 35.36 1.58
N ALA A 646 55.11 36.39 1.00
CA ALA A 646 54.45 37.60 0.55
C ALA A 646 53.42 37.32 -0.55
N THR A 647 53.75 36.47 -1.53
CA THR A 647 52.78 36.03 -2.55
C THR A 647 51.60 35.26 -1.96
N THR A 648 51.82 34.46 -0.90
CA THR A 648 50.73 33.75 -0.22
C THR A 648 49.83 34.69 0.58
N ILE A 649 50.40 35.69 1.25
CA ILE A 649 49.63 36.73 1.96
C ILE A 649 48.84 37.55 0.96
N LEU A 650 49.46 37.98 -0.14
CA LEU A 650 48.81 38.75 -1.19
C LEU A 650 47.65 37.95 -1.80
N ALA A 651 47.87 36.68 -2.15
CA ALA A 651 46.82 35.80 -2.65
C ALA A 651 45.69 35.58 -1.63
N GLY A 652 46.02 35.54 -0.33
CA GLY A 652 45.04 35.45 0.76
C GLY A 652 44.21 36.73 0.91
N LEU A 653 44.86 37.90 0.87
CA LEU A 653 44.24 39.23 0.97
C LEU A 653 43.39 39.56 -0.26
N THR A 654 43.87 39.28 -1.48
CA THR A 654 43.07 39.46 -2.70
C THR A 654 41.81 38.62 -2.68
N ARG A 655 41.89 37.39 -2.13
CA ARG A 655 40.75 36.49 -1.99
C ARG A 655 39.77 36.92 -0.89
N ALA A 656 40.22 37.75 0.06
CA ALA A 656 39.38 38.38 1.09
C ALA A 656 38.77 39.70 0.59
N LEU A 657 39.49 40.47 -0.23
CA LEU A 657 39.07 41.76 -0.78
C LEU A 657 38.12 41.61 -1.98
N SER A 658 38.26 40.56 -2.80
CA SER A 658 37.33 40.27 -3.90
C SER A 658 35.95 39.75 -3.44
N ARG A 659 35.62 39.90 -2.15
CA ARG A 659 34.42 39.40 -1.48
C ARG A 659 33.64 40.49 -0.74
N GLN A 660 34.03 41.74 -0.89
CA GLN A 660 33.18 42.93 -0.70
C GLN A 660 32.74 43.41 -2.08
#